data_AF-A0A1G8VAR2-F1
#
_entry.id   AF-A0A1G8VAR2-F1
#
_cell.length_a   1.000
_cell.length_b   1.000
_cell.length_c   1.000
_cell.angle_alpha   90.00
_cell.angle_beta   90.00
_cell.angle_gamma   90.00
#
_symmetry.space_group_name_H-M   'P 1'
#
loop_
_entity.id
_entity.type
_entity.pdbx_description
1 polymer ?
#
loop_
_entity_poly.entity_id
_entity_poly.type
_entity_poly.pdbx_seq_one_letter_code
_entity_poly.pdbx_strand_id
1 'polypeptide(L)'
;MTRLHLFSRRFFIHIISVAGLCGAVMASAADEVAIVQPGAPGEAVRELSEEEAIQVAVTAYSPDDVQFMQDMIPHHHQALQMAELVAERTNNPEIVDLAGRIDVSQEDEIKFMQQWLRQRGERVPDPGHHHAMETDHKMAGMATPEQMAELAEARSKVFDRLFLELMIAHHEGAVAMVEELHEKAGSAYDPVLFEFTTDITNDQSAEVERMGKLLAGLSDDPRAGLAAGYADAGEAILNLEHEGRLPKPAGFYDPDNVAGLPPKKPEKGNNKKSGGEGEEKAPAGKEKKEERLPFMSFANTDIAFSGDIMVAGSYHGFNIYRLREDGLPQQVSSVVCPGGQGDVSLVGDLLIMSVEQGRGRLDCGLQGISEDVSPERFRGLRIFDISDLERPKQVGAVQTCRGSHTHSVVSGLGADGKIVVYNSGIAPVREEEEMPGCVDDTPGDTRTALFRIDVIEIPVADPSKSRIVDSPAVFADPESDTLAGLWRGGDHGDDTQETRRTDHCHDITVFPERNIAAGACSGNGILFDISDPLQPKRIDAVSDAGFAYWHSATFNNDGTKVIFTDEWGGGSRPRCRAFDPLDWGANAIYDIVEGKLEYRSHYKLPAPQSEQENCVAHNGSIVPVPGRDIFVQAWYQGGISLMDFTDSANPVEIAYFDRGPIDDEEIVLGGYWSAYWYNGKIYGTEIARGIDVFSLLPSQYLTANEVGAAAVADQNGLFNPQQQFPVQWPARPVVARAYLDQLQRSQSVPDTMASELAEALEASESLLQKRAKDSRVAGRLVMLASLASVNNDDEEAEKKTRALTESLEDIARELR
;
A
#
# COMPACT_ATOMS: atom_id res chain seq x y z
N MET A 1 92.08 -36.86 43.61
CA MET A 1 91.52 -35.76 44.43
C MET A 1 91.04 -34.72 43.42
N THR A 2 89.77 -34.53 43.07
CA THR A 2 88.49 -34.65 43.79
C THR A 2 87.43 -34.96 42.72
N ARG A 3 86.59 -36.01 42.89
CA ARG A 3 85.67 -36.50 41.84
C ARG A 3 84.22 -36.08 42.13
N LEU A 4 83.60 -35.36 41.19
CA LEU A 4 82.16 -35.10 41.11
C LEU A 4 81.48 -36.36 40.54
N HIS A 5 80.43 -36.87 41.21
CA HIS A 5 79.72 -38.08 40.77
C HIS A 5 78.33 -37.80 40.20
N LEU A 6 78.12 -38.40 39.02
CA LEU A 6 76.92 -38.54 38.24
C LEU A 6 75.82 -39.39 38.92
N PHE A 7 74.57 -39.02 38.60
CA PHE A 7 73.38 -39.82 38.24
C PHE A 7 73.12 -41.17 38.93
N SER A 8 71.92 -41.27 39.51
CA SER A 8 71.09 -42.49 39.46
C SER A 8 69.61 -42.13 39.29
N ARG A 9 69.02 -42.58 38.17
CA ARG A 9 67.60 -42.52 37.80
C ARG A 9 66.91 -43.83 38.22
N ARG A 10 65.75 -43.76 38.88
CA ARG A 10 64.65 -44.77 38.83
C ARG A 10 63.32 -44.01 38.99
N PHE A 11 62.56 -43.84 37.91
CA PHE A 11 61.38 -44.63 37.51
C PHE A 11 60.19 -44.53 38.48
N PHE A 12 59.21 -43.70 38.13
CA PHE A 12 57.78 -43.99 38.28
C PHE A 12 57.02 -43.28 37.15
N ILE A 13 56.25 -44.05 36.39
CA ILE A 13 55.32 -43.60 35.35
C ILE A 13 54.03 -43.17 36.05
N HIS A 14 53.50 -41.98 35.77
CA HIS A 14 52.06 -41.71 35.90
C HIS A 14 51.56 -40.81 34.76
N ILE A 15 50.36 -41.17 34.32
CA ILE A 15 49.67 -40.83 33.08
C ILE A 15 48.83 -39.56 33.27
N ILE A 16 48.88 -38.73 32.23
CA ILE A 16 47.96 -37.66 31.74
C ILE A 16 46.67 -37.41 32.54
N SER A 17 46.42 -36.13 32.84
CA SER A 17 45.07 -35.53 32.87
C SER A 17 45.14 -34.05 32.47
N VAL A 18 44.32 -33.70 31.49
CA VAL A 18 44.10 -32.37 30.91
C VAL A 18 43.17 -31.57 31.83
N ALA A 19 43.49 -30.30 32.11
CA ALA A 19 42.55 -29.33 32.68
C ALA A 19 42.80 -27.96 32.04
N GLY A 20 41.73 -27.41 31.44
CA GLY A 20 41.75 -26.34 30.45
C GLY A 20 41.97 -24.93 30.99
N LEU A 21 42.50 -24.10 30.09
CA LEU A 21 42.54 -22.64 30.19
C LEU A 21 41.13 -22.08 29.98
N CYS A 22 40.63 -21.35 30.98
CA CYS A 22 39.47 -20.47 30.85
C CYS A 22 39.91 -19.21 30.08
N GLY A 23 39.53 -19.10 28.81
CA GLY A 23 39.53 -17.84 28.06
C GLY A 23 38.19 -17.13 28.29
N ALA A 24 38.24 -15.94 28.90
CA ALA A 24 37.10 -15.05 28.94
C ALA A 24 36.85 -14.50 27.53
N VAL A 25 35.81 -15.01 26.87
CA VAL A 25 35.20 -14.36 25.70
C VAL A 25 34.36 -13.22 26.27
N MET A 26 34.78 -11.97 26.08
CA MET A 26 33.87 -10.85 26.19
C MET A 26 32.92 -10.95 25.00
N ALA A 27 31.69 -11.39 25.25
CA ALA A 27 30.60 -11.17 24.32
C ALA A 27 30.42 -9.65 24.21
N SER A 28 30.58 -9.11 22.99
CA SER A 28 30.01 -7.81 22.67
C SER A 28 28.50 -7.96 22.83
N ALA A 29 27.91 -7.23 23.77
CA ALA A 29 26.47 -6.97 23.71
C ALA A 29 26.21 -6.33 22.34
N ALA A 30 25.40 -6.97 21.50
CA ALA A 30 24.75 -6.25 20.44
C ALA A 30 23.85 -5.22 21.13
N ASP A 31 23.94 -3.94 20.77
CA ASP A 31 22.95 -2.96 21.22
C ASP A 31 21.59 -3.43 20.69
N GLU A 32 20.73 -3.92 21.59
CA GLU A 32 19.34 -4.22 21.28
C GLU A 32 18.63 -2.90 20.97
N VAL A 33 17.96 -2.82 19.82
CA VAL A 33 17.21 -1.62 19.41
C VAL A 33 16.06 -1.38 20.39
N ALA A 34 15.90 -0.13 20.85
CA ALA A 34 14.87 0.20 21.82
C ALA A 34 13.45 0.04 21.22
N ILE A 35 12.60 -0.75 21.89
CA ILE A 35 11.16 -0.81 21.64
C ILE A 35 10.47 0.03 22.71
N VAL A 36 9.73 1.05 22.31
CA VAL A 36 9.16 2.03 23.23
C VAL A 36 7.67 2.24 23.01
N GLN A 37 6.95 2.51 24.10
CA GLN A 37 5.55 2.88 24.13
C GLN A 37 5.43 4.31 24.68
N PRO A 38 5.03 5.30 23.86
CA PRO A 38 4.70 6.63 24.35
C PRO A 38 3.48 6.59 25.28
N GLY A 39 3.41 7.51 26.24
CA GLY A 39 2.19 7.75 27.02
C GLY A 39 1.26 8.77 26.35
N ALA A 40 0.25 9.24 27.07
CA ALA A 40 -0.60 10.33 26.59
C ALA A 40 0.23 11.62 26.34
N PRO A 41 -0.29 12.63 25.60
CA PRO A 41 0.48 13.83 25.29
C PRO A 41 1.15 14.47 26.52
N GLY A 42 2.47 14.56 26.50
CA GLY A 42 3.27 15.12 27.59
C GLY A 42 3.76 14.12 28.65
N GLU A 43 3.28 12.87 28.63
CA GLU A 43 3.66 11.82 29.58
C GLU A 43 5.01 11.16 29.24
N ALA A 44 5.48 10.27 30.14
CA ALA A 44 6.77 9.61 29.98
C ALA A 44 6.69 8.40 29.02
N VAL A 45 7.76 8.18 28.26
CA VAL A 45 7.93 7.03 27.38
C VAL A 45 8.39 5.81 28.19
N ARG A 46 7.73 4.67 28.00
CA ARG A 46 8.06 3.37 28.62
C ARG A 46 8.79 2.48 27.61
N GLU A 47 9.77 1.70 28.07
CA GLU A 47 10.37 0.62 27.26
C GLU A 47 9.55 -0.67 27.37
N LEU A 48 9.42 -1.40 26.26
CA LEU A 48 8.72 -2.67 26.17
C LEU A 48 9.70 -3.82 25.91
N SER A 49 9.39 -5.01 26.41
CA SER A 49 9.97 -6.24 25.83
C SER A 49 9.31 -6.58 24.49
N GLU A 50 9.96 -7.42 23.69
CA GLU A 50 9.39 -7.92 22.42
C GLU A 50 8.04 -8.63 22.66
N GLU A 51 7.94 -9.43 23.74
CA GLU A 51 6.70 -10.15 24.08
C GLU A 51 5.58 -9.22 24.57
N GLU A 52 5.92 -8.10 25.22
CA GLU A 52 4.92 -7.08 25.56
C GLU A 52 4.45 -6.35 24.31
N ALA A 53 5.36 -6.05 23.38
CA ALA A 53 5.07 -5.28 22.17
C ALA A 53 4.10 -6.00 21.21
N ILE A 54 4.09 -7.33 21.19
CA ILE A 54 3.19 -8.11 20.33
C ILE A 54 1.82 -8.42 20.95
N GLN A 55 1.54 -7.99 22.18
CA GLN A 55 0.21 -8.17 22.78
C GLN A 55 -0.79 -7.20 22.14
N VAL A 56 -1.83 -7.73 21.47
CA VAL A 56 -2.95 -6.95 20.91
C VAL A 56 -4.27 -7.57 21.36
N ALA A 57 -5.26 -6.74 21.73
CA ALA A 57 -6.55 -7.21 22.24
C ALA A 57 -7.46 -7.88 21.18
N VAL A 58 -8.27 -8.84 21.65
CA VAL A 58 -9.14 -9.78 20.89
C VAL A 58 -10.64 -9.45 21.06
N THR A 59 -11.50 -9.67 20.04
CA THR A 59 -12.98 -9.48 20.08
C THR A 59 -13.81 -10.69 19.56
N ALA A 60 -15.13 -10.76 19.85
CA ALA A 60 -16.09 -11.89 19.64
C ALA A 60 -17.39 -11.49 18.85
N TYR A 61 -18.28 -12.46 18.50
CA TYR A 61 -19.26 -12.50 17.37
C TYR A 61 -20.61 -11.73 17.48
N SER A 62 -21.36 -11.50 16.37
CA SER A 62 -22.53 -10.55 16.24
C SER A 62 -23.80 -11.11 15.53
N PRO A 63 -24.94 -10.36 15.47
CA PRO A 63 -26.16 -10.76 14.75
C PRO A 63 -26.08 -10.87 13.22
N ASP A 64 -25.12 -10.21 12.57
CA ASP A 64 -24.94 -10.27 11.11
C ASP A 64 -24.52 -11.67 10.62
N ASP A 65 -23.88 -12.43 11.52
CA ASP A 65 -23.57 -13.85 11.39
C ASP A 65 -24.78 -14.71 11.06
N VAL A 66 -25.95 -14.37 11.60
CA VAL A 66 -27.19 -15.11 11.39
C VAL A 66 -27.75 -14.85 9.99
N GLN A 67 -27.63 -13.61 9.51
CA GLN A 67 -28.16 -13.21 8.20
C GLN A 67 -27.36 -13.86 7.07
N PHE A 68 -26.02 -13.81 7.14
CA PHE A 68 -25.14 -14.48 6.19
C PHE A 68 -25.46 -15.98 6.02
N MET A 69 -25.66 -16.68 7.14
CA MET A 69 -25.97 -18.12 7.12
C MET A 69 -27.33 -18.45 6.49
N GLN A 70 -28.26 -17.49 6.45
CA GLN A 70 -29.55 -17.66 5.77
C GLN A 70 -29.45 -17.39 4.27
N ASP A 71 -28.65 -16.41 3.87
CA ASP A 71 -28.51 -15.98 2.47
C ASP A 71 -27.59 -16.90 1.66
N MET A 72 -26.58 -17.49 2.29
CA MET A 72 -25.64 -18.40 1.61
C MET A 72 -26.26 -19.78 1.27
N ILE A 73 -27.35 -20.19 1.93
CA ILE A 73 -28.06 -21.45 1.63
C ILE A 73 -28.67 -21.48 0.21
N PRO A 74 -29.49 -20.50 -0.20
CA PRO A 74 -30.02 -20.47 -1.58
C PRO A 74 -28.94 -20.16 -2.63
N HIS A 75 -27.86 -19.47 -2.27
CA HIS A 75 -26.70 -19.23 -3.14
C HIS A 75 -26.02 -20.55 -3.53
N HIS A 76 -25.62 -21.35 -2.54
CA HIS A 76 -25.02 -22.67 -2.75
C HIS A 76 -25.89 -23.64 -3.56
N HIS A 77 -27.22 -23.51 -3.45
CA HIS A 77 -28.12 -24.37 -4.20
C HIS A 77 -28.08 -24.12 -5.72
N GLN A 78 -27.81 -22.89 -6.18
CA GLN A 78 -27.72 -22.60 -7.63
C GLN A 78 -26.44 -23.19 -8.26
N ALA A 79 -25.33 -23.28 -7.51
CA ALA A 79 -24.11 -23.97 -7.95
C ALA A 79 -24.38 -25.45 -8.28
N LEU A 80 -25.16 -26.15 -7.45
CA LEU A 80 -25.58 -27.54 -7.71
C LEU A 80 -26.36 -27.66 -9.03
N GLN A 81 -27.25 -26.71 -9.32
CA GLN A 81 -28.03 -26.70 -10.57
C GLN A 81 -27.17 -26.52 -11.82
N MET A 82 -26.09 -25.72 -11.75
CA MET A 82 -25.13 -25.58 -12.84
C MET A 82 -24.27 -26.83 -13.01
N ALA A 83 -23.80 -27.43 -11.90
CA ALA A 83 -22.97 -28.63 -11.92
C ALA A 83 -23.71 -29.85 -12.53
N GLU A 84 -25.02 -29.99 -12.27
CA GLU A 84 -25.86 -31.07 -12.84
C GLU A 84 -25.86 -31.12 -14.38
N LEU A 85 -25.62 -29.98 -15.06
CA LEU A 85 -25.62 -29.92 -16.53
C LEU A 85 -24.37 -30.56 -17.15
N VAL A 86 -23.25 -30.64 -16.44
CA VAL A 86 -21.92 -30.92 -17.03
C VAL A 86 -21.82 -32.27 -17.72
N ALA A 87 -22.34 -33.33 -17.10
CA ALA A 87 -22.19 -34.72 -17.55
C ALA A 87 -22.78 -35.00 -18.96
N GLU A 88 -23.77 -34.20 -19.40
CA GLU A 88 -24.41 -34.36 -20.71
C GLU A 88 -23.90 -33.38 -21.78
N ARG A 89 -22.95 -32.50 -21.44
CA ARG A 89 -22.65 -31.29 -22.24
C ARG A 89 -21.20 -31.18 -22.67
N THR A 90 -20.27 -31.77 -21.92
CA THR A 90 -18.84 -31.81 -22.26
C THR A 90 -18.21 -33.17 -21.96
N ASN A 91 -17.06 -33.43 -22.57
CA ASN A 91 -16.20 -34.58 -22.28
C ASN A 91 -14.78 -34.14 -21.84
N ASN A 92 -14.59 -32.86 -21.50
CA ASN A 92 -13.35 -32.34 -20.95
C ASN A 92 -13.15 -32.90 -19.52
N PRO A 93 -12.13 -33.75 -19.29
CA PRO A 93 -11.96 -34.43 -18.01
C PRO A 93 -11.73 -33.45 -16.85
N GLU A 94 -11.06 -32.31 -17.09
CA GLU A 94 -10.77 -31.33 -16.03
C GLU A 94 -12.05 -30.62 -15.55
N ILE A 95 -13.01 -30.38 -16.45
CA ILE A 95 -14.29 -29.74 -16.12
C ILE A 95 -15.28 -30.72 -15.50
N VAL A 96 -15.27 -31.98 -15.94
CA VAL A 96 -16.08 -33.06 -15.32
C VAL A 96 -15.63 -33.31 -13.89
N ASP A 97 -14.32 -33.35 -13.64
CA ASP A 97 -13.77 -33.54 -12.30
C ASP A 97 -14.02 -32.32 -11.40
N LEU A 98 -14.01 -31.10 -11.95
CA LEU A 98 -14.36 -29.88 -11.23
C LEU A 98 -15.83 -29.87 -10.78
N ALA A 99 -16.76 -30.13 -11.70
CA ALA A 99 -18.20 -30.13 -11.39
C ALA A 99 -18.58 -31.17 -10.34
N GLY A 100 -17.94 -32.34 -10.35
CA GLY A 100 -18.15 -33.38 -9.34
C GLY A 100 -17.62 -33.01 -7.94
N ARG A 101 -16.68 -32.06 -7.84
CA ARG A 101 -16.20 -31.55 -6.54
C ARG A 101 -17.16 -30.51 -5.96
N ILE A 102 -17.59 -29.56 -6.79
CA ILE A 102 -18.57 -28.51 -6.44
C ILE A 102 -19.87 -29.14 -5.91
N ASP A 103 -20.37 -30.19 -6.57
CA ASP A 103 -21.60 -30.88 -6.16
C ASP A 103 -21.53 -31.43 -4.73
N VAL A 104 -20.38 -32.01 -4.37
CA VAL A 104 -20.18 -32.64 -3.06
C VAL A 104 -19.90 -31.61 -1.96
N SER A 105 -19.04 -30.61 -2.23
CA SER A 105 -18.68 -29.59 -1.23
C SER A 105 -19.89 -28.76 -0.85
N GLN A 106 -20.62 -28.23 -1.83
CA GLN A 106 -21.71 -27.28 -1.56
C GLN A 106 -22.93 -27.95 -0.92
N GLU A 107 -23.19 -29.24 -1.17
CA GLU A 107 -24.23 -29.99 -0.47
C GLU A 107 -23.95 -30.14 1.03
N ASP A 108 -22.68 -30.31 1.40
CA ASP A 108 -22.26 -30.47 2.79
C ASP A 108 -22.22 -29.13 3.55
N GLU A 109 -21.86 -28.05 2.88
CA GLU A 109 -21.91 -26.67 3.42
C GLU A 109 -23.36 -26.23 3.69
N ILE A 110 -24.31 -26.55 2.81
CA ILE A 110 -25.75 -26.31 3.05
C ILE A 110 -26.21 -27.02 4.34
N LYS A 111 -25.80 -28.28 4.56
CA LYS A 111 -26.17 -29.04 5.77
C LYS A 111 -25.60 -28.40 7.03
N PHE A 112 -24.36 -27.92 6.97
CA PHE A 112 -23.70 -27.21 8.05
C PHE A 112 -24.47 -25.93 8.42
N MET A 113 -24.78 -25.07 7.44
CA MET A 113 -25.49 -23.81 7.68
C MET A 113 -26.86 -24.03 8.32
N GLN A 114 -27.62 -25.00 7.80
CA GLN A 114 -28.91 -25.38 8.37
C GLN A 114 -28.80 -25.87 9.83
N GLN A 115 -27.75 -26.62 10.15
CA GLN A 115 -27.52 -27.12 11.51
C GLN A 115 -27.06 -26.00 12.46
N TRP A 116 -26.20 -25.09 12.00
CA TRP A 116 -25.71 -23.93 12.74
C TRP A 116 -26.87 -23.01 13.17
N LEU A 117 -27.82 -22.74 12.25
CA LEU A 117 -29.03 -21.96 12.52
C LEU A 117 -29.98 -22.66 13.53
N ARG A 118 -30.23 -23.97 13.37
CA ARG A 118 -31.10 -24.75 14.29
C ARG A 118 -30.61 -24.76 15.73
N GLN A 119 -29.30 -24.86 15.94
CA GLN A 119 -28.70 -24.94 17.28
C GLN A 119 -28.84 -23.63 18.08
N ARG A 120 -28.99 -22.51 17.36
CA ARG A 120 -29.10 -21.16 17.93
C ARG A 120 -30.55 -20.66 17.99
N GLY A 121 -31.51 -21.48 17.57
CA GLY A 121 -32.94 -21.15 17.59
C GLY A 121 -33.38 -20.25 16.44
N GLU A 122 -32.53 -20.08 15.43
CA GLU A 122 -32.76 -19.18 14.30
C GLU A 122 -33.55 -19.86 13.17
N ARG A 123 -34.12 -19.04 12.28
CA ARG A 123 -34.91 -19.53 11.13
C ARG A 123 -33.99 -20.22 10.11
N VAL A 124 -34.42 -21.36 9.58
CA VAL A 124 -33.72 -22.10 8.52
C VAL A 124 -34.49 -21.97 7.20
N PRO A 125 -33.92 -21.37 6.15
CA PRO A 125 -34.50 -21.33 4.81
C PRO A 125 -34.68 -22.73 4.18
N ASP A 126 -35.72 -22.90 3.35
CA ASP A 126 -35.93 -24.09 2.52
C ASP A 126 -35.31 -23.85 1.13
N PRO A 127 -34.25 -24.59 0.73
CA PRO A 127 -33.52 -24.37 -0.53
C PRO A 127 -34.35 -24.68 -1.78
N GLY A 128 -35.46 -25.44 -1.67
CA GLY A 128 -36.28 -25.86 -2.82
C GLY A 128 -37.57 -25.05 -3.05
N HIS A 129 -37.88 -24.06 -2.20
CA HIS A 129 -39.11 -23.28 -2.33
C HIS A 129 -38.91 -22.07 -3.27
N HIS A 130 -39.64 -22.04 -4.40
CA HIS A 130 -39.62 -20.99 -5.43
C HIS A 130 -39.90 -19.54 -4.94
N HIS A 131 -40.24 -19.34 -3.67
CA HIS A 131 -40.43 -18.01 -3.05
C HIS A 131 -39.19 -17.49 -2.29
N ALA A 132 -38.10 -18.25 -2.20
CA ALA A 132 -36.82 -17.77 -1.66
C ALA A 132 -36.06 -16.84 -2.64
N MET A 133 -36.49 -16.78 -3.90
CA MET A 133 -35.98 -15.91 -4.96
C MET A 133 -36.72 -14.56 -5.04
N GLU A 134 -37.69 -14.29 -4.14
CA GLU A 134 -38.49 -13.06 -4.08
C GLU A 134 -38.16 -12.19 -2.83
N THR A 135 -36.97 -12.31 -2.24
CA THR A 135 -36.44 -11.26 -1.37
C THR A 135 -35.93 -10.12 -2.27
N ASP A 136 -36.27 -8.87 -1.95
CA ASP A 136 -35.99 -7.63 -2.72
C ASP A 136 -34.49 -7.32 -3.01
N HIS A 137 -33.59 -8.27 -2.81
CA HIS A 137 -32.14 -8.14 -2.99
C HIS A 137 -31.61 -9.26 -3.91
N LYS A 138 -31.01 -8.88 -5.05
CA LYS A 138 -30.23 -9.81 -5.89
C LYS A 138 -28.95 -10.17 -5.15
N MET A 139 -28.71 -11.46 -4.89
CA MET A 139 -27.46 -11.93 -4.26
C MET A 139 -26.30 -11.91 -5.27
N ALA A 140 -25.10 -11.55 -4.82
CA ALA A 140 -23.93 -11.36 -5.67
C ALA A 140 -23.53 -12.66 -6.40
N GLY A 141 -23.16 -12.56 -7.68
CA GLY A 141 -22.64 -13.66 -8.50
C GLY A 141 -23.67 -14.68 -9.02
N MET A 142 -24.94 -14.60 -8.63
CA MET A 142 -25.97 -15.53 -9.08
C MET A 142 -26.23 -15.42 -10.60
N ALA A 143 -26.27 -16.56 -11.29
CA ALA A 143 -26.64 -16.63 -12.71
C ALA A 143 -28.13 -16.30 -12.90
N THR A 144 -28.43 -15.48 -13.91
CA THR A 144 -29.82 -15.14 -14.27
C THR A 144 -30.57 -16.34 -14.88
N PRO A 145 -31.91 -16.35 -14.85
CA PRO A 145 -32.69 -17.38 -15.55
C PRO A 145 -32.34 -17.51 -17.04
N GLU A 146 -32.00 -16.40 -17.70
CA GLU A 146 -31.57 -16.38 -19.10
C GLU A 146 -30.19 -17.01 -19.28
N GLN A 147 -29.22 -16.69 -18.42
CA GLN A 147 -27.88 -17.30 -18.43
C GLN A 147 -27.95 -18.81 -18.14
N MET A 148 -28.82 -19.23 -17.22
CA MET A 148 -29.07 -20.65 -16.93
C MET A 148 -29.71 -21.38 -18.13
N ALA A 149 -30.60 -20.72 -18.86
CA ALA A 149 -31.18 -21.28 -20.09
C ALA A 149 -30.13 -21.40 -21.21
N GLU A 150 -29.29 -20.39 -21.37
CA GLU A 150 -28.18 -20.38 -22.35
C GLU A 150 -27.16 -21.49 -22.05
N LEU A 151 -26.75 -21.62 -20.78
CA LEU A 151 -25.87 -22.69 -20.32
C LEU A 151 -26.45 -24.08 -20.60
N ALA A 152 -27.75 -24.28 -20.42
CA ALA A 152 -28.43 -25.55 -20.68
C ALA A 152 -28.44 -25.94 -22.18
N GLU A 153 -28.46 -24.95 -23.08
CA GLU A 153 -28.43 -25.13 -24.54
C GLU A 153 -27.01 -25.28 -25.11
N ALA A 154 -25.98 -24.73 -24.45
CA ALA A 154 -24.58 -24.79 -24.88
C ALA A 154 -24.01 -26.23 -24.89
N ARG A 155 -22.99 -26.49 -25.72
CA ARG A 155 -22.29 -27.79 -25.81
C ARG A 155 -20.79 -27.62 -26.06
N SER A 156 -20.00 -28.61 -25.63
CA SER A 156 -18.56 -28.70 -25.91
C SER A 156 -17.80 -27.44 -25.48
N LYS A 157 -16.79 -26.95 -26.21
CA LYS A 157 -15.96 -25.80 -25.78
C LYS A 157 -16.72 -24.51 -25.45
N VAL A 158 -17.90 -24.31 -26.06
CA VAL A 158 -18.77 -23.16 -25.75
C VAL A 158 -19.42 -23.35 -24.39
N PHE A 159 -19.84 -24.59 -24.07
CA PHE A 159 -20.28 -24.95 -22.72
C PHE A 159 -19.13 -24.84 -21.72
N ASP A 160 -17.93 -25.32 -22.06
CA ASP A 160 -16.76 -25.27 -21.16
C ASP A 160 -16.45 -23.82 -20.73
N ARG A 161 -16.41 -22.90 -21.69
CA ARG A 161 -16.16 -21.48 -21.40
C ARG A 161 -17.30 -20.86 -20.57
N LEU A 162 -18.55 -21.05 -20.99
CA LEU A 162 -19.70 -20.45 -20.30
C LEU A 162 -19.90 -21.03 -18.90
N PHE A 163 -19.62 -22.31 -18.70
CA PHE A 163 -19.62 -22.96 -17.39
C PHE A 163 -18.53 -22.38 -16.49
N LEU A 164 -17.30 -22.22 -16.99
CA LEU A 164 -16.20 -21.63 -16.23
C LEU A 164 -16.47 -20.16 -15.90
N GLU A 165 -16.93 -19.35 -16.86
CA GLU A 165 -17.25 -17.93 -16.65
C GLU A 165 -18.39 -17.73 -15.62
N LEU A 166 -19.49 -18.49 -15.75
CA LEU A 166 -20.62 -18.39 -14.80
C LEU A 166 -20.26 -18.95 -13.43
N MET A 167 -19.49 -20.04 -13.35
CA MET A 167 -19.10 -20.63 -12.08
C MET A 167 -18.05 -19.77 -11.36
N ILE A 168 -17.11 -19.14 -12.09
CA ILE A 168 -16.19 -18.14 -11.53
C ILE A 168 -17.00 -16.97 -10.95
N ALA A 169 -17.91 -16.37 -11.72
CA ALA A 169 -18.72 -15.24 -11.24
C ALA A 169 -19.58 -15.62 -10.02
N HIS A 170 -20.13 -16.84 -10.00
CA HIS A 170 -20.88 -17.36 -8.86
C HIS A 170 -20.02 -17.52 -7.62
N HIS A 171 -18.82 -18.10 -7.76
CA HIS A 171 -17.88 -18.31 -6.66
C HIS A 171 -17.33 -16.97 -6.13
N GLU A 172 -17.02 -16.01 -7.00
CA GLU A 172 -16.66 -14.63 -6.62
C GLU A 172 -17.81 -13.94 -5.86
N GLY A 173 -19.07 -14.22 -6.23
CA GLY A 173 -20.23 -13.74 -5.49
C GLY A 173 -20.32 -14.28 -4.06
N ALA A 174 -20.02 -15.57 -3.85
CA ALA A 174 -19.97 -16.17 -2.52
C ALA A 174 -18.84 -15.56 -1.66
N VAL A 175 -17.67 -15.33 -2.25
CA VAL A 175 -16.54 -14.67 -1.59
C VAL A 175 -16.89 -13.22 -1.24
N ALA A 176 -17.50 -12.47 -2.14
CA ALA A 176 -17.95 -11.10 -1.87
C ALA A 176 -18.97 -11.02 -0.72
N MET A 177 -19.89 -11.99 -0.62
CA MET A 177 -20.83 -12.09 0.50
C MET A 177 -20.13 -12.43 1.83
N VAL A 178 -19.06 -13.22 1.81
CA VAL A 178 -18.21 -13.46 2.98
C VAL A 178 -17.49 -12.17 3.38
N GLU A 179 -16.92 -11.44 2.42
CA GLU A 179 -16.24 -10.17 2.70
C GLU A 179 -17.19 -9.11 3.27
N GLU A 180 -18.41 -8.98 2.72
CA GLU A 180 -19.42 -8.07 3.28
C GLU A 180 -19.78 -8.44 4.72
N LEU A 181 -19.77 -9.74 5.07
CA LEU A 181 -19.94 -10.18 6.45
C LEU A 181 -18.74 -9.75 7.32
N HIS A 182 -17.50 -9.84 6.83
CA HIS A 182 -16.29 -9.43 7.58
C HIS A 182 -16.14 -7.91 7.74
N GLU A 183 -16.75 -7.11 6.87
CA GLU A 183 -16.73 -5.63 6.97
C GLU A 183 -17.66 -5.09 8.07
N LYS A 184 -18.63 -5.89 8.54
CA LYS A 184 -19.57 -5.47 9.59
C LYS A 184 -18.92 -5.57 10.98
N ALA A 185 -19.10 -4.54 11.79
CA ALA A 185 -18.48 -4.46 13.11
C ALA A 185 -19.04 -5.55 14.04
N GLY A 186 -18.17 -6.47 14.47
CA GLY A 186 -18.51 -7.53 15.42
C GLY A 186 -18.91 -8.87 14.79
N SER A 187 -19.02 -9.01 13.47
CA SER A 187 -19.35 -10.29 12.80
C SER A 187 -18.15 -11.18 12.51
N ALA A 188 -18.43 -12.45 12.20
CA ALA A 188 -17.51 -13.53 11.88
C ALA A 188 -16.45 -13.86 12.95
N TYR A 189 -16.59 -13.37 14.18
CA TYR A 189 -15.62 -13.69 15.26
C TYR A 189 -15.90 -15.03 15.96
N ASP A 190 -17.02 -15.72 15.69
CA ASP A 190 -17.29 -17.06 16.24
C ASP A 190 -16.34 -18.05 15.58
N PRO A 191 -15.56 -18.85 16.31
CA PRO A 191 -14.55 -19.69 15.69
C PRO A 191 -15.08 -20.69 14.66
N VAL A 192 -16.30 -21.18 14.85
CA VAL A 192 -16.94 -22.14 13.96
C VAL A 192 -17.53 -21.45 12.73
N LEU A 193 -18.03 -20.22 12.87
CA LEU A 193 -18.47 -19.42 11.73
C LEU A 193 -17.29 -18.86 10.93
N PHE A 194 -16.25 -18.36 11.61
CA PHE A 194 -15.02 -17.92 10.98
C PHE A 194 -14.44 -19.05 10.14
N GLU A 195 -14.31 -20.25 10.72
CA GLU A 195 -13.84 -21.44 10.00
C GLU A 195 -14.70 -21.75 8.78
N PHE A 196 -16.03 -21.62 8.89
CA PHE A 196 -16.93 -21.84 7.76
C PHE A 196 -16.85 -20.75 6.67
N THR A 197 -16.76 -19.48 7.04
CA THR A 197 -16.56 -18.37 6.10
C THR A 197 -15.20 -18.44 5.41
N THR A 198 -14.18 -18.89 6.15
CA THR A 198 -12.85 -19.21 5.62
C THR A 198 -12.94 -20.40 4.66
N ASP A 199 -13.68 -21.45 5.00
CA ASP A 199 -13.86 -22.62 4.12
C ASP A 199 -14.54 -22.26 2.80
N ILE A 200 -15.61 -21.46 2.85
CA ILE A 200 -16.24 -20.91 1.63
C ILE A 200 -15.22 -20.09 0.86
N THR A 201 -14.50 -19.18 1.52
CA THR A 201 -13.53 -18.35 0.82
C THR A 201 -12.45 -19.20 0.16
N ASN A 202 -11.94 -20.22 0.85
CA ASN A 202 -10.82 -21.03 0.40
C ASN A 202 -11.22 -22.04 -0.67
N ASP A 203 -12.31 -22.78 -0.48
CA ASP A 203 -12.76 -23.76 -1.46
C ASP A 203 -13.21 -23.08 -2.75
N GLN A 204 -14.00 -21.99 -2.64
CA GLN A 204 -14.48 -21.24 -3.79
C GLN A 204 -13.33 -20.50 -4.48
N SER A 205 -12.38 -19.90 -3.74
CA SER A 205 -11.20 -19.26 -4.35
C SER A 205 -10.25 -20.28 -4.99
N ALA A 206 -10.07 -21.47 -4.42
CA ALA A 206 -9.27 -22.53 -5.02
C ALA A 206 -9.93 -23.11 -6.28
N GLU A 207 -11.26 -23.12 -6.34
CA GLU A 207 -12.01 -23.46 -7.55
C GLU A 207 -11.87 -22.34 -8.59
N VAL A 208 -11.99 -21.07 -8.22
CA VAL A 208 -11.69 -19.92 -9.09
C VAL A 208 -10.26 -19.98 -9.61
N GLU A 209 -9.26 -20.25 -8.77
CA GLU A 209 -7.85 -20.36 -9.15
C GLU A 209 -7.60 -21.53 -10.12
N ARG A 210 -8.21 -22.70 -9.90
CA ARG A 210 -8.12 -23.80 -10.87
C ARG A 210 -8.71 -23.41 -12.22
N MET A 211 -9.85 -22.73 -12.22
CA MET A 211 -10.47 -22.21 -13.45
C MET A 211 -9.61 -21.10 -14.09
N GLY A 212 -8.98 -20.26 -13.28
CA GLY A 212 -8.08 -19.16 -13.67
C GLY A 212 -6.73 -19.65 -14.21
N LYS A 213 -6.11 -20.69 -13.64
CA LYS A 213 -4.88 -21.32 -14.16
C LYS A 213 -5.10 -21.96 -15.54
N LEU A 214 -6.26 -22.60 -15.73
CA LEU A 214 -6.67 -23.09 -17.04
C LEU A 214 -6.82 -21.97 -18.07
N LEU A 215 -7.04 -20.73 -17.62
CA LEU A 215 -7.14 -19.51 -18.44
C LEU A 215 -5.78 -18.78 -18.61
N ALA A 216 -4.97 -18.69 -17.56
CA ALA A 216 -3.73 -17.90 -17.46
C ALA A 216 -2.49 -18.58 -18.06
N GLY A 217 -2.48 -19.91 -18.25
CA GLY A 217 -1.43 -20.66 -18.96
C GLY A 217 -1.25 -20.31 -20.45
N LEU A 218 -1.66 -19.10 -20.83
CA LEU A 218 -1.66 -18.50 -22.15
C LEU A 218 -0.83 -17.18 -22.24
N SER A 219 -0.16 -16.70 -21.16
CA SER A 219 0.60 -15.41 -21.10
C SER A 219 2.14 -15.54 -21.23
N ASP A 220 2.83 -14.46 -21.66
CA ASP A 220 4.28 -14.38 -21.94
C ASP A 220 5.10 -13.43 -21.00
N ASP A 221 4.48 -12.72 -20.04
CA ASP A 221 5.20 -11.83 -19.09
C ASP A 221 6.02 -12.65 -18.06
N PRO A 222 7.29 -12.32 -17.78
CA PRO A 222 8.13 -13.09 -16.85
C PRO A 222 7.68 -13.05 -15.37
N ARG A 223 6.79 -12.12 -15.00
CA ARG A 223 6.15 -12.08 -13.68
C ARG A 223 4.99 -13.08 -13.56
N ALA A 224 4.46 -13.57 -14.68
CA ALA A 224 3.38 -14.54 -14.66
C ALA A 224 3.90 -15.91 -14.14
N GLY A 225 3.35 -16.35 -13.00
CA GLY A 225 3.68 -17.66 -12.41
C GLY A 225 4.99 -17.69 -11.62
N LEU A 226 5.40 -16.56 -11.04
CA LEU A 226 6.47 -16.54 -10.04
C LEU A 226 6.13 -17.49 -8.87
N ALA A 227 7.14 -18.20 -8.34
CA ALA A 227 6.94 -19.12 -7.24
C ALA A 227 6.55 -18.38 -5.96
N ALA A 228 5.62 -18.94 -5.18
CA ALA A 228 5.23 -18.37 -3.90
C ALA A 228 6.34 -18.48 -2.85
N GLY A 229 6.29 -17.62 -1.82
CA GLY A 229 7.12 -17.71 -0.63
C GLY A 229 7.26 -16.40 0.14
N TYR A 230 7.19 -16.46 1.48
CA TYR A 230 7.39 -15.27 2.31
C TYR A 230 8.84 -14.73 2.24
N ALA A 231 9.83 -15.62 2.32
CA ALA A 231 11.25 -15.23 2.33
C ALA A 231 11.94 -15.45 0.97
N ASP A 232 11.49 -16.42 0.20
CA ASP A 232 12.16 -16.99 -0.98
C ASP A 232 11.22 -17.12 -2.19
N ALA A 233 10.16 -16.30 -2.27
CA ALA A 233 9.36 -16.16 -3.48
C ALA A 233 10.24 -15.96 -4.72
N GLY A 234 9.79 -16.46 -5.86
CA GLY A 234 10.38 -16.15 -7.14
C GLY A 234 10.31 -14.65 -7.39
N GLU A 235 11.38 -14.08 -7.94
CA GLU A 235 11.47 -12.65 -8.21
C GLU A 235 11.72 -12.38 -9.70
N ALA A 236 11.17 -11.28 -10.20
CA ALA A 236 11.49 -10.73 -11.51
C ALA A 236 11.88 -9.27 -11.36
N ILE A 237 12.98 -8.87 -12.01
CA ILE A 237 13.51 -7.51 -11.93
C ILE A 237 13.97 -7.04 -13.31
N LEU A 238 13.62 -5.81 -13.66
CA LEU A 238 14.05 -5.15 -14.90
C LEU A 238 14.54 -3.74 -14.61
N ASN A 239 15.75 -3.41 -15.07
CA ASN A 239 16.37 -2.08 -14.99
C ASN A 239 16.48 -1.51 -13.57
N LEU A 240 16.35 -2.34 -12.54
CA LEU A 240 16.61 -2.03 -11.14
C LEU A 240 17.70 -2.95 -10.60
N GLU A 241 18.39 -2.49 -9.57
CA GLU A 241 19.26 -3.30 -8.72
C GLU A 241 18.67 -3.32 -7.31
N HIS A 242 18.44 -4.51 -6.76
CA HIS A 242 17.98 -4.67 -5.38
C HIS A 242 19.20 -4.56 -4.45
N GLU A 243 19.27 -3.46 -3.71
CA GLU A 243 20.43 -3.08 -2.87
C GLU A 243 20.39 -3.76 -1.50
N GLY A 244 19.18 -4.02 -1.00
CA GLY A 244 19.01 -4.68 0.28
C GLY A 244 17.57 -4.76 0.72
N ARG A 245 17.33 -5.70 1.64
CA ARG A 245 16.08 -5.91 2.34
C ARG A 245 16.29 -5.78 3.83
N LEU A 246 15.39 -5.06 4.50
CA LEU A 246 15.26 -5.06 5.95
C LEU A 246 13.96 -5.76 6.32
N PRO A 247 13.99 -6.86 7.09
CA PRO A 247 12.76 -7.48 7.59
C PRO A 247 12.04 -6.56 8.58
N LYS A 248 10.78 -6.88 8.88
CA LYS A 248 10.05 -6.20 9.95
C LYS A 248 10.82 -6.29 11.28
N PRO A 249 10.86 -5.20 12.05
CA PRO A 249 11.57 -5.18 13.32
C PRO A 249 10.81 -5.97 14.40
N ALA A 250 11.54 -6.37 15.44
CA ALA A 250 10.94 -7.05 16.59
C ALA A 250 9.81 -6.21 17.22
N GLY A 251 8.75 -6.88 17.69
CA GLY A 251 7.54 -6.22 18.20
C GLY A 251 6.55 -5.75 17.14
N PHE A 252 6.91 -5.86 15.84
CA PHE A 252 6.09 -5.45 14.69
C PHE A 252 5.75 -6.63 13.77
N TYR A 253 5.77 -7.85 14.29
CA TYR A 253 5.25 -9.04 13.63
C TYR A 253 4.98 -10.12 14.66
N ASP A 254 4.14 -11.10 14.31
CA ASP A 254 3.96 -12.30 15.11
C ASP A 254 5.07 -13.32 14.77
N PRO A 255 5.98 -13.66 15.71
CA PRO A 255 7.05 -14.62 15.45
C PRO A 255 6.54 -16.04 15.16
N ASP A 256 5.34 -16.39 15.63
CA ASP A 256 4.72 -17.70 15.36
C ASP A 256 3.94 -17.69 14.03
N ASN A 257 3.72 -16.51 13.44
CA ASN A 257 3.01 -16.34 12.17
C ASN A 257 3.55 -15.16 11.33
N VAL A 258 4.82 -15.24 10.94
CA VAL A 258 5.52 -14.14 10.24
C VAL A 258 4.89 -13.74 8.91
N ALA A 259 4.25 -14.68 8.23
CA ALA A 259 3.57 -14.44 6.97
C ALA A 259 2.13 -13.93 7.16
N GLY A 260 1.58 -13.94 8.39
CA GLY A 260 0.19 -13.57 8.61
C GLY A 260 -0.80 -14.58 8.02
N LEU A 261 -0.40 -15.85 7.94
CA LEU A 261 -1.23 -16.93 7.42
C LEU A 261 -2.48 -17.13 8.27
N PRO A 262 -3.60 -17.53 7.66
CA PRO A 262 -4.76 -17.97 8.44
C PRO A 262 -4.40 -19.21 9.29
N PRO A 263 -5.09 -19.42 10.42
CA PRO A 263 -4.80 -20.52 11.34
C PRO A 263 -5.05 -21.89 10.68
N LYS A 264 -4.14 -22.84 10.90
CA LYS A 264 -4.24 -24.22 10.38
C LYS A 264 -5.30 -25.02 11.16
N LYS A 265 -6.20 -25.70 10.46
CA LYS A 265 -7.17 -26.64 11.08
C LYS A 265 -6.44 -27.70 11.91
N PRO A 266 -6.87 -28.01 13.15
CA PRO A 266 -6.30 -29.12 13.90
C PRO A 266 -6.58 -30.43 13.16
N GLU A 267 -5.53 -31.23 12.91
CA GLU A 267 -5.68 -32.54 12.28
C GLU A 267 -6.73 -33.36 13.03
N LYS A 268 -7.74 -33.88 12.31
CA LYS A 268 -8.68 -34.86 12.85
C LYS A 268 -7.89 -36.11 13.26
N GLY A 269 -7.50 -36.15 14.54
CA GLY A 269 -6.75 -37.25 15.13
C GLY A 269 -7.38 -38.58 14.77
N ASN A 270 -6.59 -39.40 14.06
CA ASN A 270 -6.97 -40.73 13.60
C ASN A 270 -7.14 -41.63 14.83
N ASN A 271 -8.34 -41.61 15.43
CA ASN A 271 -8.65 -42.38 16.64
C ASN A 271 -8.87 -43.84 16.25
N LYS A 272 -7.76 -44.54 15.96
CA LYS A 272 -7.74 -46.00 15.89
C LYS A 272 -8.07 -46.53 17.28
N LYS A 273 -9.27 -47.11 17.38
CA LYS A 273 -9.72 -47.98 18.47
C LYS A 273 -8.60 -48.91 18.95
N SER A 274 -8.16 -48.70 20.18
CA SER A 274 -7.70 -49.77 21.05
C SER A 274 -8.46 -49.66 22.37
N GLY A 275 -9.25 -50.69 22.66
CA GLY A 275 -10.03 -50.78 23.90
C GLY A 275 -9.14 -51.04 25.10
N GLY A 276 -9.55 -50.50 26.25
CA GLY A 276 -8.98 -50.79 27.55
C GLY A 276 -9.56 -49.83 28.59
N GLU A 277 -10.47 -50.36 29.43
CA GLU A 277 -11.07 -49.68 30.57
C GLU A 277 -10.01 -49.26 31.61
N GLY A 278 -10.18 -48.07 32.20
CA GLY A 278 -9.40 -47.61 33.35
C GLY A 278 -9.55 -46.10 33.58
N GLU A 279 -10.42 -45.72 34.52
CA GLU A 279 -10.56 -44.35 35.02
C GLU A 279 -9.27 -43.84 35.66
N GLU A 280 -8.80 -42.65 35.26
CA GLU A 280 -8.17 -41.68 36.16
C GLU A 280 -8.40 -40.26 35.63
N LYS A 281 -9.15 -39.45 36.39
CA LYS A 281 -9.36 -38.02 36.11
C LYS A 281 -8.08 -37.24 36.43
N ALA A 282 -7.40 -36.74 35.40
CA ALA A 282 -6.45 -35.63 35.55
C ALA A 282 -7.20 -34.29 35.63
N PRO A 283 -6.70 -33.30 36.40
CA PRO A 283 -7.40 -32.02 36.58
C PRO A 283 -7.40 -31.21 35.28
N ALA A 284 -8.46 -30.42 35.08
CA ALA A 284 -8.60 -29.45 33.99
C ALA A 284 -7.39 -28.49 33.98
N GLY A 285 -6.41 -28.80 33.13
CA GLY A 285 -5.38 -27.88 32.72
C GLY A 285 -6.00 -26.89 31.73
N LYS A 286 -5.76 -25.60 31.95
CA LYS A 286 -6.15 -24.51 31.06
C LYS A 286 -5.68 -24.83 29.64
N GLU A 287 -6.60 -25.20 28.76
CA GLU A 287 -6.38 -25.04 27.32
C GLU A 287 -6.18 -23.53 27.10
N LYS A 288 -4.97 -23.14 26.66
CA LYS A 288 -4.71 -21.78 26.21
C LYS A 288 -5.68 -21.54 25.05
N LYS A 289 -6.67 -20.68 25.24
CA LYS A 289 -7.41 -20.09 24.12
C LYS A 289 -6.36 -19.44 23.23
N GLU A 290 -6.26 -19.87 21.98
CA GLU A 290 -5.49 -19.12 20.99
C GLU A 290 -6.16 -17.75 20.84
N GLU A 291 -5.49 -16.74 21.37
CA GLU A 291 -5.91 -15.33 21.34
C GLU A 291 -5.62 -14.78 19.94
N ARG A 292 -6.63 -14.19 19.29
CA ARG A 292 -6.59 -13.79 17.87
C ARG A 292 -6.13 -12.34 17.71
N LEU A 293 -5.18 -12.09 16.82
CA LEU A 293 -4.75 -10.74 16.44
C LEU A 293 -5.68 -10.17 15.34
N PRO A 294 -6.05 -8.87 15.38
CA PRO A 294 -6.82 -8.22 14.32
C PRO A 294 -6.13 -8.23 12.94
N PHE A 295 -6.92 -8.21 11.86
CA PHE A 295 -6.43 -8.05 10.47
C PHE A 295 -5.55 -6.79 10.34
N MET A 296 -4.47 -6.87 9.55
CA MET A 296 -3.46 -5.82 9.35
C MET A 296 -2.75 -5.31 10.63
N SER A 297 -2.83 -5.99 11.78
CA SER A 297 -2.30 -5.46 13.04
C SER A 297 -0.87 -4.93 12.98
N PHE A 298 -0.04 -5.55 12.13
CA PHE A 298 1.37 -5.21 11.91
C PHE A 298 1.68 -4.81 10.47
N ALA A 299 0.69 -4.43 9.65
CA ALA A 299 0.95 -3.96 8.29
C ALA A 299 1.84 -2.70 8.33
N ASN A 300 2.81 -2.64 7.42
CA ASN A 300 3.59 -1.44 7.15
C ASN A 300 2.79 -0.50 6.25
N THR A 301 3.01 0.80 6.39
CA THR A 301 2.37 1.82 5.55
C THR A 301 3.37 2.77 4.90
N ASP A 302 3.04 4.05 4.74
CA ASP A 302 3.90 5.03 4.07
C ASP A 302 5.19 5.36 4.85
N ILE A 303 6.20 5.86 4.14
CA ILE A 303 7.48 6.35 4.68
C ILE A 303 7.62 7.86 4.49
N ALA A 304 8.16 8.55 5.51
CA ALA A 304 8.65 9.91 5.42
C ALA A 304 10.17 10.01 5.65
N PHE A 305 10.80 11.02 5.05
CA PHE A 305 12.25 11.26 5.13
C PHE A 305 12.57 12.71 5.51
N SER A 306 13.61 12.90 6.32
CA SER A 306 14.18 14.22 6.62
C SER A 306 15.69 14.09 6.84
N GLY A 307 16.49 14.57 5.88
CA GLY A 307 17.94 14.40 5.89
C GLY A 307 18.33 12.93 5.82
N ASP A 308 19.02 12.45 6.86
CA ASP A 308 19.37 11.04 7.04
C ASP A 308 18.35 10.26 7.88
N ILE A 309 17.23 10.87 8.29
CA ILE A 309 16.18 10.20 9.06
C ILE A 309 15.14 9.64 8.09
N MET A 310 14.75 8.39 8.32
CA MET A 310 13.65 7.72 7.64
C MET A 310 12.68 7.17 8.70
N VAL A 311 11.38 7.39 8.53
CA VAL A 311 10.35 6.83 9.42
C VAL A 311 9.34 6.05 8.60
N ALA A 312 9.13 4.78 8.95
CA ALA A 312 8.14 3.92 8.33
C ALA A 312 6.92 3.76 9.25
N GLY A 313 5.76 4.12 8.74
CA GLY A 313 4.47 3.95 9.40
C GLY A 313 4.01 2.50 9.47
N SER A 314 3.06 2.23 10.37
CA SER A 314 2.46 0.92 10.56
C SER A 314 1.14 1.01 11.32
N TYR A 315 0.27 0.04 11.11
CA TYR A 315 -0.96 -0.15 11.89
C TYR A 315 -0.72 -0.31 13.40
N HIS A 316 0.51 -0.68 13.79
CA HIS A 316 0.93 -0.89 15.19
C HIS A 316 1.69 0.30 15.79
N GLY A 317 2.05 1.31 14.99
CA GLY A 317 2.95 2.38 15.42
C GLY A 317 3.86 2.85 14.27
N PHE A 318 5.15 3.05 14.55
CA PHE A 318 6.11 3.40 13.51
C PHE A 318 7.54 2.99 13.90
N ASN A 319 8.42 2.92 12.91
CA ASN A 319 9.82 2.56 13.10
C ASN A 319 10.73 3.66 12.55
N ILE A 320 11.72 4.08 13.36
CA ILE A 320 12.68 5.12 12.99
C ILE A 320 14.00 4.48 12.58
N TYR A 321 14.57 4.98 11.48
CA TYR A 321 15.84 4.56 10.92
C TYR A 321 16.72 5.77 10.62
N ARG A 322 18.04 5.53 10.63
CA ARG A 322 19.04 6.43 10.05
C ARG A 322 19.58 5.83 8.76
N LEU A 323 19.57 6.58 7.68
CA LEU A 323 20.15 6.21 6.40
C LEU A 323 21.68 6.30 6.49
N ARG A 324 22.36 5.21 6.11
CA ARG A 324 23.82 5.19 5.97
C ARG A 324 24.25 5.93 4.69
N GLU A 325 25.56 6.12 4.51
CA GLU A 325 26.12 6.74 3.29
C GLU A 325 25.77 5.98 2.00
N ASP A 326 25.53 4.67 2.07
CA ASP A 326 25.09 3.85 0.93
C ASP A 326 23.57 3.90 0.69
N GLY A 327 22.83 4.65 1.51
CA GLY A 327 21.37 4.77 1.45
C GLY A 327 20.62 3.65 2.16
N LEU A 328 21.31 2.63 2.70
CA LEU A 328 20.63 1.56 3.42
C LEU A 328 20.23 2.01 4.83
N PRO A 329 19.00 1.73 5.27
CA PRO A 329 18.53 2.12 6.60
C PRO A 329 19.20 1.31 7.70
N GLN A 330 19.45 1.97 8.84
CA GLN A 330 19.87 1.38 10.10
C GLN A 330 18.83 1.73 11.15
N GLN A 331 18.20 0.72 11.75
CA GLN A 331 17.14 0.94 12.74
C GLN A 331 17.67 1.66 13.98
N VAL A 332 16.89 2.63 14.48
CA VAL A 332 17.17 3.42 15.69
C VAL A 332 16.23 3.05 16.82
N SER A 333 14.92 2.98 16.55
CA SER A 333 13.90 2.60 17.54
C SER A 333 12.63 2.08 16.89
N SER A 334 11.87 1.29 17.64
CA SER A 334 10.49 0.90 17.30
C SER A 334 9.51 1.53 18.28
N VAL A 335 8.51 2.27 17.79
CA VAL A 335 7.53 2.98 18.61
C VAL A 335 6.17 2.32 18.50
N VAL A 336 5.76 1.62 19.54
CA VAL A 336 4.48 0.92 19.62
C VAL A 336 3.40 1.89 20.07
N CYS A 337 2.46 2.19 19.17
CA CYS A 337 1.31 3.03 19.45
C CYS A 337 0.16 2.67 18.48
N PRO A 338 -0.58 1.58 18.73
CA PRO A 338 -1.57 1.08 17.78
C PRO A 338 -2.69 2.07 17.48
N GLY A 339 -3.16 2.04 16.23
CA GLY A 339 -4.15 2.99 15.74
C GLY A 339 -4.78 2.70 14.38
N GLY A 340 -4.33 1.66 13.66
CA GLY A 340 -4.66 1.50 12.24
C GLY A 340 -3.75 2.35 11.36
N GLN A 341 -4.11 2.53 10.07
CA GLN A 341 -3.31 3.15 9.02
C GLN A 341 -1.88 3.51 9.42
N GLY A 342 -1.67 4.65 10.08
CA GLY A 342 -0.37 4.99 10.65
C GLY A 342 0.57 5.67 9.68
N ASP A 343 0.02 6.31 8.63
CA ASP A 343 0.79 7.15 7.71
C ASP A 343 1.45 8.31 8.45
N VAL A 344 2.67 8.65 8.02
CA VAL A 344 3.56 9.55 8.74
C VAL A 344 4.03 10.74 7.89
N SER A 345 4.20 11.90 8.53
CA SER A 345 4.90 13.06 7.97
C SER A 345 5.87 13.65 8.98
N LEU A 346 6.95 14.26 8.49
CA LEU A 346 8.00 14.94 9.25
C LEU A 346 7.98 16.45 8.98
N VAL A 347 8.05 17.24 10.06
CA VAL A 347 8.21 18.70 9.99
C VAL A 347 9.13 19.18 11.11
N GLY A 348 10.41 19.40 10.79
CA GLY A 348 11.42 19.70 11.80
C GLY A 348 11.60 18.54 12.77
N ASP A 349 11.51 18.81 14.07
CA ASP A 349 11.59 17.79 15.13
C ASP A 349 10.23 17.14 15.45
N LEU A 350 9.19 17.40 14.64
CA LEU A 350 7.86 16.83 14.83
C LEU A 350 7.56 15.74 13.80
N LEU A 351 6.96 14.65 14.29
CA LEU A 351 6.33 13.61 13.48
C LEU A 351 4.80 13.67 13.67
N ILE A 352 4.06 13.62 12.57
CA ILE A 352 2.60 13.57 12.53
C ILE A 352 2.21 12.17 12.07
N MET A 353 1.25 11.53 12.75
CA MET A 353 0.81 10.17 12.44
C MET A 353 -0.72 10.09 12.39
N SER A 354 -1.25 9.46 11.34
CA SER A 354 -2.68 9.17 11.18
C SER A 354 -3.16 8.03 12.08
N VAL A 355 -4.38 8.15 12.61
CA VAL A 355 -5.06 7.12 13.40
C VAL A 355 -6.52 7.02 12.98
N GLU A 356 -6.92 5.87 12.42
CA GLU A 356 -8.26 5.66 11.89
C GLU A 356 -9.11 4.69 12.75
N GLN A 357 -8.48 3.67 13.33
CA GLN A 357 -9.20 2.50 13.84
C GLN A 357 -9.79 2.76 15.22
N GLY A 358 -10.94 2.16 15.48
CA GLY A 358 -11.61 2.26 16.77
C GLY A 358 -10.77 1.76 17.96
N ARG A 359 -9.80 0.86 17.75
CA ARG A 359 -8.95 0.35 18.83
C ARG A 359 -7.90 1.35 19.33
N GLY A 360 -7.68 2.46 18.62
CA GLY A 360 -6.70 3.47 18.98
C GLY A 360 -6.99 4.09 20.35
N ARG A 361 -5.95 4.28 21.15
CA ARG A 361 -6.03 4.94 22.46
C ARG A 361 -5.13 6.16 22.52
N LEU A 362 -5.51 7.15 23.32
CA LEU A 362 -4.71 8.37 23.47
C LEU A 362 -3.37 8.11 24.18
N ASP A 363 -3.31 7.08 25.03
CA ASP A 363 -2.17 6.64 25.84
C ASP A 363 -1.30 5.57 25.14
N CYS A 364 -1.54 5.29 23.84
CA CYS A 364 -0.91 4.19 23.10
C CYS A 364 -1.08 2.80 23.72
N GLY A 365 -2.07 2.58 24.61
CA GLY A 365 -2.31 1.30 25.27
C GLY A 365 -2.60 0.15 24.31
N LEU A 366 -2.20 -1.06 24.69
CA LEU A 366 -2.33 -2.30 23.87
C LEU A 366 -3.64 -3.07 24.10
N GLN A 367 -4.34 -2.73 25.18
CA GLN A 367 -5.58 -3.37 25.64
C GLN A 367 -6.79 -3.15 24.70
N GLY A 368 -6.66 -2.35 23.64
CA GLY A 368 -7.75 -2.01 22.72
C GLY A 368 -8.94 -1.32 23.42
N ILE A 369 -10.05 -1.20 22.68
CA ILE A 369 -11.33 -0.69 23.16
C ILE A 369 -12.43 -1.52 22.51
N SER A 370 -13.30 -2.12 23.32
CA SER A 370 -14.38 -2.99 22.86
C SER A 370 -15.77 -2.40 23.06
N GLU A 371 -15.92 -1.36 23.88
CA GLU A 371 -17.16 -0.61 24.02
C GLU A 371 -17.45 0.20 22.76
N ASP A 372 -18.73 0.45 22.42
CA ASP A 372 -19.12 1.29 21.28
C ASP A 372 -18.76 2.77 21.50
N VAL A 373 -18.97 3.26 22.73
CA VAL A 373 -18.63 4.62 23.17
C VAL A 373 -17.60 4.54 24.28
N SER A 374 -16.41 5.11 24.07
CA SER A 374 -15.36 5.11 25.08
C SER A 374 -14.61 6.44 25.17
N PRO A 375 -14.44 7.01 26.38
CA PRO A 375 -13.63 8.21 26.57
C PRO A 375 -12.13 7.96 26.35
N GLU A 376 -11.71 6.70 26.30
CA GLU A 376 -10.31 6.32 26.08
C GLU A 376 -9.97 6.24 24.57
N ARG A 377 -10.99 6.24 23.70
CA ARG A 377 -10.83 6.06 22.25
C ARG A 377 -10.22 7.27 21.59
N PHE A 378 -9.20 7.02 20.78
CA PHE A 378 -8.54 8.01 19.94
C PHE A 378 -8.64 7.67 18.46
N ARG A 379 -9.15 8.62 17.67
CA ARG A 379 -9.18 8.61 16.20
C ARG A 379 -8.89 10.03 15.70
N GLY A 380 -7.88 10.21 14.85
CA GLY A 380 -7.44 11.51 14.34
C GLY A 380 -5.91 11.57 14.19
N LEU A 381 -5.29 12.71 14.49
CA LEU A 381 -3.84 12.90 14.32
C LEU A 381 -3.07 12.85 15.64
N ARG A 382 -2.01 12.05 15.71
CA ARG A 382 -1.01 12.10 16.80
C ARG A 382 0.19 12.93 16.38
N ILE A 383 0.78 13.64 17.34
CA ILE A 383 1.95 14.49 17.11
C ILE A 383 3.02 14.09 18.12
N PHE A 384 4.19 13.71 17.60
CA PHE A 384 5.34 13.27 18.38
C PHE A 384 6.50 14.26 18.21
N ASP A 385 7.22 14.51 19.30
CA ASP A 385 8.54 15.13 19.30
C ASP A 385 9.57 14.00 19.13
N ILE A 386 10.36 14.10 18.07
CA ILE A 386 11.39 13.13 17.66
C ILE A 386 12.81 13.72 17.76
N SER A 387 13.00 14.81 18.51
CA SER A 387 14.34 15.37 18.79
C SER A 387 15.27 14.35 19.47
N ASP A 388 14.70 13.42 20.23
CA ASP A 388 15.32 12.18 20.67
C ASP A 388 14.73 11.00 19.88
N LEU A 389 15.46 10.56 18.85
CA LEU A 389 15.02 9.48 17.96
C LEU A 389 14.90 8.13 18.65
N GLU A 390 15.56 7.92 19.79
CA GLU A 390 15.48 6.65 20.54
C GLU A 390 14.25 6.62 21.46
N ARG A 391 13.72 7.80 21.84
CA ARG A 391 12.58 7.93 22.75
C ARG A 391 11.56 8.98 22.27
N PRO A 392 10.93 8.80 21.09
CA PRO A 392 9.88 9.70 20.62
C PRO A 392 8.78 9.89 21.64
N LYS A 393 8.37 11.14 21.84
CA LYS A 393 7.38 11.51 22.85
C LYS A 393 6.14 12.08 22.20
N GLN A 394 4.96 11.56 22.55
CA GLN A 394 3.70 12.19 22.14
C GLN A 394 3.56 13.55 22.83
N VAL A 395 3.38 14.62 22.05
CA VAL A 395 3.32 16.02 22.53
C VAL A 395 2.02 16.72 22.15
N GLY A 396 1.25 16.15 21.22
CA GLY A 396 -0.06 16.65 20.82
C GLY A 396 -0.93 15.56 20.22
N ALA A 397 -2.23 15.81 20.17
CA ALA A 397 -3.18 14.94 19.51
C ALA A 397 -4.44 15.74 19.10
N VAL A 398 -5.04 15.40 17.97
CA VAL A 398 -6.29 16.00 17.48
C VAL A 398 -7.29 14.90 17.20
N GLN A 399 -8.40 14.87 17.95
CA GLN A 399 -9.52 13.97 17.69
C GLN A 399 -10.37 14.52 16.54
N THR A 400 -10.84 13.65 15.66
CA THR A 400 -11.73 14.02 14.55
C THR A 400 -12.96 13.11 14.52
N CYS A 401 -14.03 13.58 13.86
CA CYS A 401 -15.28 12.82 13.77
C CYS A 401 -15.17 11.54 12.95
N ARG A 402 -14.22 11.49 12.03
CA ARG A 402 -14.02 10.37 11.09
C ARG A 402 -12.64 9.73 11.20
N GLY A 403 -11.85 10.09 12.21
CA GLY A 403 -10.46 9.67 12.32
C GLY A 403 -9.56 10.32 11.29
N SER A 404 -8.36 9.77 11.15
CA SER A 404 -7.40 10.13 10.12
C SER A 404 -6.96 8.84 9.44
N HIS A 405 -7.35 8.69 8.17
CA HIS A 405 -6.81 7.67 7.29
C HIS A 405 -5.46 8.20 6.79
N THR A 406 -5.46 9.25 5.96
CA THR A 406 -4.25 9.95 5.54
C THR A 406 -4.25 11.42 5.99
N HIS A 407 -3.11 12.08 5.83
CA HIS A 407 -2.96 13.50 6.09
C HIS A 407 -1.91 14.14 5.18
N SER A 408 -2.04 15.43 4.94
CA SER A 408 -1.15 16.17 4.04
C SER A 408 -0.67 17.45 4.68
N VAL A 409 0.65 17.64 4.76
CA VAL A 409 1.25 18.87 5.29
C VAL A 409 1.19 19.97 4.22
N VAL A 410 0.27 20.92 4.37
CA VAL A 410 0.02 21.99 3.40
C VAL A 410 1.04 23.11 3.53
N SER A 411 1.37 23.48 4.77
CA SER A 411 2.40 24.47 5.07
C SER A 411 3.20 24.04 6.29
N GLY A 412 4.53 23.97 6.13
CA GLY A 412 5.47 23.61 7.20
C GLY A 412 5.82 24.77 8.13
N LEU A 413 7.08 24.87 8.57
CA LEU A 413 7.59 25.90 9.48
C LEU A 413 7.57 27.31 8.85
N GLY A 414 6.39 27.94 8.79
CA GLY A 414 6.21 29.32 8.39
C GLY A 414 6.72 30.34 9.43
N ALA A 415 6.73 31.62 9.06
CA ALA A 415 7.15 32.72 9.94
C ALA A 415 6.24 32.88 11.19
N ASP A 416 5.04 32.31 11.16
CA ASP A 416 4.06 32.28 12.23
C ASP A 416 4.21 31.08 13.18
N GLY A 417 5.12 30.14 12.88
CA GLY A 417 5.45 28.98 13.72
C GLY A 417 4.33 27.95 13.81
N LYS A 418 3.50 27.85 12.77
CA LYS A 418 2.35 26.94 12.70
C LYS A 418 2.47 26.03 11.49
N ILE A 419 2.04 24.78 11.66
CA ILE A 419 1.90 23.81 10.57
C ILE A 419 0.40 23.71 10.24
N VAL A 420 0.07 23.68 8.96
CA VAL A 420 -1.30 23.44 8.47
C VAL A 420 -1.35 22.07 7.83
N VAL A 421 -2.32 21.27 8.24
CA VAL A 421 -2.53 19.90 7.78
C VAL A 421 -3.95 19.73 7.27
N TYR A 422 -4.10 19.10 6.11
CA TYR A 422 -5.39 18.56 5.68
C TYR A 422 -5.51 17.12 6.16
N ASN A 423 -6.64 16.80 6.80
CA ASN A 423 -6.92 15.47 7.31
C ASN A 423 -8.00 14.78 6.46
N SER A 424 -7.71 13.57 6.01
CA SER A 424 -8.62 12.70 5.28
C SER A 424 -9.15 11.62 6.22
N GLY A 425 -10.36 11.79 6.73
CA GLY A 425 -11.02 10.80 7.59
C GLY A 425 -12.05 9.99 6.80
N ILE A 426 -11.85 8.66 6.72
CA ILE A 426 -12.75 7.78 5.97
C ILE A 426 -13.68 6.96 6.87
N ALA A 427 -13.31 6.74 8.13
CA ALA A 427 -14.08 5.87 9.02
C ALA A 427 -15.46 6.47 9.36
N PRO A 428 -16.43 5.64 9.82
CA PRO A 428 -17.77 6.09 10.13
C PRO A 428 -17.78 7.27 11.11
N VAL A 429 -18.78 8.13 10.96
CA VAL A 429 -19.00 9.27 11.86
C VAL A 429 -19.23 8.76 13.27
N ARG A 430 -18.51 9.32 14.24
CA ARG A 430 -18.67 8.95 15.66
C ARG A 430 -20.03 9.37 16.20
N GLU A 431 -20.57 8.56 17.11
CA GLU A 431 -21.76 8.88 17.88
C GLU A 431 -21.57 10.20 18.64
N GLU A 432 -22.63 11.02 18.73
CA GLU A 432 -22.59 12.31 19.46
C GLU A 432 -22.28 12.10 20.95
N GLU A 433 -22.69 10.97 21.53
CA GLU A 433 -22.36 10.58 22.90
C GLU A 433 -20.85 10.37 23.11
N GLU A 434 -20.14 9.93 22.07
CA GLU A 434 -18.70 9.72 22.12
C GLU A 434 -17.94 11.01 21.82
N MET A 435 -18.36 11.75 20.79
CA MET A 435 -17.74 13.00 20.40
C MET A 435 -18.80 14.04 20.00
N PRO A 436 -19.16 14.97 20.93
CA PRO A 436 -20.16 15.99 20.66
C PRO A 436 -19.81 16.84 19.44
N GLY A 437 -20.78 17.01 18.54
CA GLY A 437 -20.63 17.79 17.30
C GLY A 437 -20.34 16.94 16.05
N CYS A 438 -20.15 15.63 16.20
CA CYS A 438 -20.09 14.70 15.08
C CYS A 438 -21.50 14.35 14.63
N VAL A 439 -21.92 14.91 13.49
CA VAL A 439 -23.24 14.71 12.91
C VAL A 439 -23.10 13.88 11.64
N ASP A 440 -23.90 12.85 11.49
CA ASP A 440 -23.92 11.99 10.30
C ASP A 440 -24.78 12.59 9.15
N ASP A 441 -25.02 11.85 8.06
CA ASP A 441 -25.82 12.24 6.90
C ASP A 441 -27.33 12.36 7.22
N THR A 442 -27.71 13.39 7.97
CA THR A 442 -29.11 13.71 8.25
C THR A 442 -29.68 14.65 7.19
N PRO A 443 -30.77 14.29 6.47
CA PRO A 443 -31.34 15.14 5.43
C PRO A 443 -31.66 16.57 5.91
N GLY A 444 -31.01 17.55 5.27
CA GLY A 444 -31.19 18.97 5.57
C GLY A 444 -30.32 19.52 6.70
N ASP A 445 -29.50 18.68 7.35
CA ASP A 445 -28.50 19.13 8.32
C ASP A 445 -27.16 19.37 7.62
N THR A 446 -26.77 20.64 7.55
CA THR A 446 -25.51 21.02 6.91
C THR A 446 -24.30 20.81 7.81
N ARG A 447 -24.47 20.41 9.07
CA ARG A 447 -23.38 20.22 10.04
C ARG A 447 -22.70 18.86 9.92
N THR A 448 -23.11 18.03 8.97
CA THR A 448 -22.54 16.69 8.77
C THR A 448 -21.01 16.74 8.65
N ALA A 449 -20.34 15.74 9.24
CA ALA A 449 -18.90 15.52 9.12
C ALA A 449 -18.49 14.90 7.77
N LEU A 450 -19.46 14.47 6.96
CA LEU A 450 -19.24 14.06 5.58
C LEU A 450 -19.07 15.29 4.67
N PHE A 451 -18.57 15.07 3.45
CA PHE A 451 -18.48 16.11 2.41
C PHE A 451 -17.61 17.30 2.82
N ARG A 452 -16.59 17.07 3.66
CA ARG A 452 -15.69 18.09 4.20
C ARG A 452 -14.25 17.59 4.28
N ILE A 453 -13.32 18.53 4.31
CA ILE A 453 -11.91 18.28 4.67
C ILE A 453 -11.65 18.98 6.00
N ASP A 454 -11.08 18.27 6.98
CA ASP A 454 -10.67 18.89 8.24
C ASP A 454 -9.33 19.61 8.05
N VAL A 455 -9.30 20.91 8.35
CA VAL A 455 -8.10 21.74 8.35
C VAL A 455 -7.59 21.87 9.77
N ILE A 456 -6.39 21.35 10.02
CA ILE A 456 -5.78 21.29 11.35
C ILE A 456 -4.59 22.24 11.43
N GLU A 457 -4.54 23.01 12.50
CA GLU A 457 -3.40 23.87 12.84
C GLU A 457 -2.61 23.23 13.99
N ILE A 458 -1.29 23.09 13.81
CA ILE A 458 -0.35 22.56 14.83
C ILE A 458 0.65 23.68 15.19
N PRO A 459 0.54 24.30 16.38
CA PRO A 459 1.53 25.27 16.83
C PRO A 459 2.83 24.58 17.25
N VAL A 460 3.94 24.87 16.57
CA VAL A 460 5.22 24.16 16.80
C VAL A 460 5.76 24.40 18.20
N ALA A 461 5.57 25.61 18.74
CA ALA A 461 6.02 25.95 20.09
C ALA A 461 5.20 25.27 21.19
N ASP A 462 3.99 24.79 20.89
CA ASP A 462 3.12 24.10 21.83
C ASP A 462 2.14 23.17 21.08
N PRO A 463 2.62 21.99 20.62
CA PRO A 463 1.80 21.07 19.83
C PRO A 463 0.58 20.52 20.57
N SER A 464 0.52 20.66 21.90
CA SER A 464 -0.64 20.27 22.70
C SER A 464 -1.89 21.12 22.41
N LYS A 465 -1.71 22.29 21.76
CA LYS A 465 -2.80 23.19 21.34
C LYS A 465 -3.32 22.93 19.93
N SER A 466 -2.87 21.85 19.30
CA SER A 466 -3.31 21.49 17.95
C SER A 466 -4.82 21.26 17.92
N ARG A 467 -5.47 21.71 16.85
CA ARG A 467 -6.93 21.66 16.72
C ARG A 467 -7.38 21.79 15.27
N ILE A 468 -8.56 21.27 14.99
CA ILE A 468 -9.30 21.62 13.78
C ILE A 468 -9.66 23.10 13.86
N VAL A 469 -9.26 23.88 12.85
CA VAL A 469 -9.55 25.32 12.75
C VAL A 469 -10.71 25.60 11.80
N ASP A 470 -10.92 24.74 10.81
CA ASP A 470 -12.11 24.74 9.96
C ASP A 470 -12.34 23.35 9.32
N SER A 471 -13.54 23.14 8.79
CA SER A 471 -13.89 21.95 8.00
C SER A 471 -14.66 22.33 6.72
N PRO A 472 -13.99 22.89 5.68
CA PRO A 472 -14.65 23.40 4.47
C PRO A 472 -15.41 22.31 3.71
N ALA A 473 -16.62 22.66 3.23
CA ALA A 473 -17.48 21.78 2.45
C ALA A 473 -17.07 21.73 0.97
N VAL A 474 -15.90 21.18 0.68
CA VAL A 474 -15.28 21.22 -0.67
C VAL A 474 -16.01 20.38 -1.73
N PHE A 475 -16.96 19.56 -1.31
CA PHE A 475 -17.78 18.69 -2.18
C PHE A 475 -19.11 19.33 -2.56
N ALA A 476 -19.47 20.44 -1.92
CA ALA A 476 -20.72 21.13 -2.18
C ALA A 476 -20.84 21.59 -3.63
N ASP A 477 -22.07 21.61 -4.15
CA ASP A 477 -22.38 22.22 -5.42
C ASP A 477 -22.28 23.75 -5.28
N PRO A 478 -21.42 24.43 -6.05
CA PRO A 478 -21.15 25.85 -5.87
C PRO A 478 -22.32 26.76 -6.28
N GLU A 479 -23.31 26.26 -7.03
CA GLU A 479 -24.47 27.05 -7.45
C GLU A 479 -25.64 26.93 -6.48
N SER A 480 -25.82 25.75 -5.88
CA SER A 480 -26.96 25.41 -5.02
C SER A 480 -26.63 25.23 -3.54
N ASP A 481 -25.35 25.26 -3.17
CA ASP A 481 -24.82 24.93 -1.82
C ASP A 481 -25.22 23.53 -1.31
N THR A 482 -25.62 22.63 -2.21
CA THR A 482 -25.95 21.25 -1.86
C THR A 482 -24.68 20.49 -1.50
N LEU A 483 -24.51 20.04 -0.24
CA LEU A 483 -23.26 19.41 0.24
C LEU A 483 -22.82 18.18 -0.58
N ALA A 484 -23.75 17.30 -0.92
CA ALA A 484 -23.52 16.16 -1.82
C ALA A 484 -23.65 16.61 -3.30
N GLY A 485 -22.82 17.58 -3.69
CA GLY A 485 -22.85 18.19 -5.02
C GLY A 485 -22.10 17.41 -6.10
N LEU A 486 -21.43 16.33 -5.71
CA LEU A 486 -20.65 15.46 -6.58
C LEU A 486 -21.31 14.09 -6.77
N TRP A 487 -20.57 13.09 -7.25
CA TRP A 487 -21.11 11.80 -7.62
C TRP A 487 -21.81 11.11 -6.44
N ARG A 488 -23.02 10.59 -6.69
CA ARG A 488 -23.89 10.01 -5.65
C ARG A 488 -23.67 8.51 -5.40
N GLY A 489 -22.77 7.90 -6.15
CA GLY A 489 -22.55 6.46 -6.13
C GLY A 489 -23.48 5.73 -7.11
N GLY A 490 -23.08 4.52 -7.48
CA GLY A 490 -23.86 3.61 -8.32
C GLY A 490 -23.18 3.26 -9.64
N ASP A 491 -23.97 2.69 -10.53
CA ASP A 491 -23.54 2.15 -11.83
C ASP A 491 -23.46 3.25 -12.92
N HIS A 492 -22.38 3.25 -13.72
CA HIS A 492 -22.22 4.11 -14.90
C HIS A 492 -22.82 3.49 -16.19
N GLY A 493 -23.42 2.30 -16.11
CA GLY A 493 -24.06 1.57 -17.20
C GLY A 493 -23.47 0.17 -17.41
N ASP A 494 -24.09 -0.59 -18.31
CA ASP A 494 -23.60 -1.93 -18.69
C ASP A 494 -22.09 -1.86 -19.06
N ASP A 495 -21.31 -2.83 -18.56
CA ASP A 495 -19.85 -2.95 -18.73
C ASP A 495 -18.98 -1.89 -17.97
N THR A 496 -19.55 -1.17 -16.98
CA THR A 496 -18.80 -0.23 -16.12
C THR A 496 -18.70 -0.71 -14.67
N GLN A 497 -17.83 -0.07 -13.87
CA GLN A 497 -17.73 -0.38 -12.45
C GLN A 497 -18.83 0.32 -11.64
N GLU A 498 -19.32 -0.31 -10.57
CA GLU A 498 -20.07 0.40 -9.53
C GLU A 498 -19.10 1.27 -8.73
N THR A 499 -19.44 2.55 -8.60
CA THR A 499 -18.51 3.54 -8.03
C THR A 499 -19.07 4.12 -6.74
N ARG A 500 -18.18 4.48 -5.81
CA ARG A 500 -18.61 4.95 -4.49
C ARG A 500 -19.15 6.39 -4.52
N ARG A 501 -20.05 6.70 -3.59
CA ARG A 501 -20.48 8.06 -3.34
C ARG A 501 -19.30 8.93 -2.94
N THR A 502 -19.23 10.14 -3.49
CA THR A 502 -18.17 11.09 -3.16
C THR A 502 -18.50 11.86 -1.88
N ASP A 503 -18.03 11.38 -0.74
CA ASP A 503 -18.26 12.01 0.57
C ASP A 503 -17.01 12.19 1.46
N HIS A 504 -15.84 11.79 0.96
CA HIS A 504 -14.52 12.07 1.52
C HIS A 504 -13.44 11.96 0.44
N CYS A 505 -12.28 12.55 0.73
CA CYS A 505 -11.04 12.21 0.04
C CYS A 505 -10.35 11.06 0.76
N HIS A 506 -9.82 10.10 0.00
CA HIS A 506 -8.92 9.09 0.52
C HIS A 506 -7.55 9.73 0.74
N ASP A 507 -6.94 10.21 -0.34
CA ASP A 507 -5.68 10.96 -0.32
C ASP A 507 -5.83 12.37 -0.92
N ILE A 508 -5.05 13.31 -0.39
CA ILE A 508 -4.96 14.68 -0.94
C ILE A 508 -3.49 15.02 -1.13
N THR A 509 -3.01 15.06 -2.35
CA THR A 509 -1.63 15.49 -2.63
C THR A 509 -1.57 17.00 -2.81
N VAL A 510 -0.71 17.68 -2.03
CA VAL A 510 -0.54 19.13 -2.08
C VAL A 510 0.69 19.53 -2.90
N PHE A 511 0.58 20.64 -3.62
CA PHE A 511 1.67 21.28 -4.35
C PHE A 511 1.70 22.79 -3.98
N PRO A 512 2.27 23.14 -2.80
CA PRO A 512 2.14 24.48 -2.22
C PRO A 512 2.65 25.62 -3.11
N GLU A 513 3.78 25.46 -3.81
CA GLU A 513 4.38 26.51 -4.66
C GLU A 513 3.50 26.86 -5.87
N ARG A 514 2.63 25.95 -6.28
CA ARG A 514 1.65 26.15 -7.35
C ARG A 514 0.28 26.57 -6.81
N ASN A 515 0.11 26.60 -5.49
CA ASN A 515 -1.16 26.83 -4.81
C ASN A 515 -2.26 25.86 -5.24
N ILE A 516 -1.91 24.61 -5.57
CA ILE A 516 -2.88 23.58 -5.96
C ILE A 516 -2.75 22.32 -5.09
N ALA A 517 -3.84 21.57 -4.98
CA ALA A 517 -3.84 20.21 -4.45
C ALA A 517 -4.74 19.31 -5.31
N ALA A 518 -4.46 18.01 -5.34
CA ALA A 518 -5.30 17.03 -6.01
C ALA A 518 -5.79 16.01 -4.99
N GLY A 519 -7.11 15.86 -4.86
CA GLY A 519 -7.74 14.85 -4.02
C GLY A 519 -8.26 13.69 -4.84
N ALA A 520 -7.88 12.47 -4.48
CA ALA A 520 -8.54 11.26 -4.91
C ALA A 520 -9.65 10.97 -3.91
N CYS A 521 -10.91 11.19 -4.31
CA CYS A 521 -12.00 11.27 -3.37
C CYS A 521 -13.14 10.35 -3.73
N SER A 522 -13.13 9.13 -3.17
CA SER A 522 -14.16 8.07 -3.20
C SER A 522 -14.88 7.80 -4.53
N GLY A 523 -15.53 8.78 -5.18
CA GLY A 523 -16.07 8.70 -6.54
C GLY A 523 -15.58 9.77 -7.54
N ASN A 524 -14.68 10.68 -7.16
CA ASN A 524 -14.17 11.75 -8.02
C ASN A 524 -12.67 12.04 -7.81
N GLY A 525 -11.98 12.40 -8.88
CA GLY A 525 -10.71 13.11 -8.82
C GLY A 525 -10.97 14.61 -8.78
N ILE A 526 -10.38 15.33 -7.83
CA ILE A 526 -10.68 16.74 -7.57
C ILE A 526 -9.41 17.58 -7.59
N LEU A 527 -9.44 18.71 -8.29
CA LEU A 527 -8.39 19.72 -8.23
C LEU A 527 -8.83 20.87 -7.31
N PHE A 528 -7.99 21.24 -6.36
CA PHE A 528 -8.23 22.30 -5.38
C PHE A 528 -7.27 23.48 -5.56
N ASP A 529 -7.78 24.69 -5.30
CA ASP A 529 -7.02 25.91 -5.04
C ASP A 529 -6.73 25.96 -3.54
N ILE A 530 -5.45 26.05 -3.20
CA ILE A 530 -4.95 26.14 -1.82
C ILE A 530 -4.14 27.44 -1.60
N SER A 531 -4.38 28.47 -2.42
CA SER A 531 -3.78 29.80 -2.25
C SER A 531 -4.06 30.39 -0.85
N ASP A 532 -5.19 30.03 -0.26
CA ASP A 532 -5.44 30.12 1.17
C ASP A 532 -5.44 28.70 1.76
N PRO A 533 -4.34 28.28 2.42
CA PRO A 533 -4.22 26.95 3.03
C PRO A 533 -5.27 26.66 4.10
N LEU A 534 -5.97 27.67 4.61
CA LEU A 534 -7.03 27.46 5.60
C LEU A 534 -8.41 27.28 4.97
N GLN A 535 -8.55 27.58 3.66
CA GLN A 535 -9.81 27.61 2.94
C GLN A 535 -9.64 26.99 1.53
N PRO A 536 -9.30 25.69 1.43
CA PRO A 536 -9.23 25.01 0.14
C PRO A 536 -10.56 25.13 -0.63
N LYS A 537 -10.46 25.34 -1.94
CA LYS A 537 -11.63 25.47 -2.83
C LYS A 537 -11.50 24.55 -4.02
N ARG A 538 -12.59 23.88 -4.39
CA ARG A 538 -12.64 23.08 -5.62
C ARG A 538 -12.52 23.97 -6.85
N ILE A 539 -11.54 23.68 -7.71
CA ILE A 539 -11.35 24.28 -9.04
C ILE A 539 -12.11 23.46 -10.08
N ASP A 540 -11.87 22.15 -10.09
CA ASP A 540 -12.42 21.22 -11.07
C ASP A 540 -12.60 19.83 -10.45
N ALA A 541 -13.45 19.00 -11.05
CA ALA A 541 -13.65 17.61 -10.64
C ALA A 541 -14.00 16.73 -11.84
N VAL A 542 -13.46 15.52 -11.85
CA VAL A 542 -13.68 14.50 -12.87
C VAL A 542 -14.19 13.22 -12.24
N SER A 543 -14.94 12.44 -13.02
CA SER A 543 -15.34 11.07 -12.70
C SER A 543 -14.87 10.17 -13.82
N ASP A 544 -14.66 8.90 -13.52
CA ASP A 544 -14.19 7.90 -14.46
C ASP A 544 -15.04 6.64 -14.27
N ALA A 545 -15.65 6.15 -15.35
CA ALA A 545 -16.51 4.98 -15.30
C ALA A 545 -15.73 3.67 -15.11
N GLY A 546 -14.41 3.71 -15.35
CA GLY A 546 -13.50 2.60 -15.11
C GLY A 546 -12.95 2.56 -13.69
N PHE A 547 -13.33 3.48 -12.79
CA PHE A 547 -12.82 3.53 -11.41
C PHE A 547 -13.87 3.06 -10.41
N ALA A 548 -13.55 2.11 -9.53
CA ALA A 548 -14.43 1.76 -8.41
C ALA A 548 -14.29 2.75 -7.24
N TYR A 549 -13.05 3.13 -6.93
CA TYR A 549 -12.73 3.95 -5.77
C TYR A 549 -11.46 4.76 -6.00
N TRP A 550 -11.60 6.09 -6.01
CA TRP A 550 -10.46 7.00 -6.22
C TRP A 550 -9.56 7.00 -4.99
N HIS A 551 -8.33 6.52 -5.17
CA HIS A 551 -7.45 6.13 -4.08
C HIS A 551 -6.34 7.16 -3.80
N SER A 552 -5.46 7.41 -4.79
CA SER A 552 -4.37 8.38 -4.64
C SER A 552 -4.22 9.32 -5.83
N ALA A 553 -3.53 10.43 -5.60
CA ALA A 553 -3.24 11.45 -6.61
C ALA A 553 -1.74 11.81 -6.57
N THR A 554 -1.08 11.97 -7.71
CA THR A 554 0.33 12.39 -7.76
C THR A 554 0.57 13.33 -8.93
N PHE A 555 1.16 14.50 -8.66
CA PHE A 555 1.57 15.43 -9.71
C PHE A 555 2.90 15.03 -10.34
N ASN A 556 3.12 15.47 -11.58
CA ASN A 556 4.46 15.47 -12.18
C ASN A 556 5.37 16.55 -11.57
N ASN A 557 6.66 16.56 -11.96
CA ASN A 557 7.67 17.48 -11.41
C ASN A 557 7.29 18.98 -11.47
N ASP A 558 6.53 19.36 -12.51
CA ASP A 558 6.16 20.75 -12.76
C ASP A 558 4.78 21.14 -12.18
N GLY A 559 3.99 20.18 -11.68
CA GLY A 559 2.62 20.41 -11.23
C GLY A 559 1.63 20.70 -12.38
N THR A 560 1.92 20.21 -13.58
CA THR A 560 1.12 20.44 -14.80
C THR A 560 0.32 19.21 -15.23
N LYS A 561 0.54 18.07 -14.59
CA LYS A 561 -0.14 16.80 -14.83
C LYS A 561 -0.44 16.14 -13.49
N VAL A 562 -1.46 15.31 -13.44
CA VAL A 562 -1.80 14.50 -12.28
C VAL A 562 -2.17 13.08 -12.71
N ILE A 563 -1.67 12.11 -11.96
CA ILE A 563 -2.06 10.70 -12.04
C ILE A 563 -3.02 10.44 -10.88
N PHE A 564 -4.18 9.86 -11.17
CA PHE A 564 -5.08 9.31 -10.16
C PHE A 564 -5.08 7.78 -10.23
N THR A 565 -5.25 7.13 -9.08
CA THR A 565 -5.24 5.66 -8.96
C THR A 565 -6.60 5.14 -8.51
N ASP A 566 -6.94 3.91 -8.93
CA ASP A 566 -8.17 3.20 -8.56
C ASP A 566 -7.85 2.06 -7.59
N GLU A 567 -8.59 1.97 -6.49
CA GLU A 567 -8.49 0.85 -5.54
C GLU A 567 -9.53 -0.23 -5.81
N TRP A 568 -9.52 -0.77 -7.03
CA TRP A 568 -10.45 -1.84 -7.39
C TRP A 568 -10.20 -3.08 -6.52
N GLY A 569 -11.27 -3.57 -5.89
CA GLY A 569 -11.21 -4.73 -5.00
C GLY A 569 -10.75 -4.43 -3.58
N GLY A 570 -10.64 -3.16 -3.17
CA GLY A 570 -10.39 -2.76 -1.77
C GLY A 570 -9.05 -3.24 -1.22
N GLY A 571 -8.07 -3.47 -2.10
CA GLY A 571 -6.70 -3.83 -1.74
C GLY A 571 -6.47 -5.28 -1.30
N SER A 572 -7.52 -6.04 -0.97
CA SER A 572 -7.37 -7.45 -0.56
C SER A 572 -7.61 -8.45 -1.69
N ARG A 573 -8.28 -8.06 -2.77
CA ARG A 573 -8.68 -8.96 -3.86
C ARG A 573 -7.65 -9.06 -5.00
N PRO A 574 -7.62 -10.18 -5.74
CA PRO A 574 -6.78 -10.34 -6.93
C PRO A 574 -7.43 -9.64 -8.14
N ARG A 575 -6.93 -8.45 -8.51
CA ARG A 575 -7.55 -7.58 -9.56
C ARG A 575 -6.64 -7.23 -10.74
N CYS A 576 -5.55 -7.98 -10.89
CA CYS A 576 -4.62 -7.89 -12.01
C CYS A 576 -4.58 -9.20 -12.81
N ARG A 577 -5.69 -9.92 -12.90
CA ARG A 577 -5.74 -11.25 -13.53
C ARG A 577 -5.77 -11.10 -15.05
N ALA A 578 -5.37 -12.15 -15.76
CA ALA A 578 -5.26 -12.13 -17.22
C ALA A 578 -6.57 -11.82 -17.98
N PHE A 579 -7.72 -11.99 -17.32
CA PHE A 579 -9.05 -11.75 -17.87
C PHE A 579 -9.72 -10.49 -17.32
N ASP A 580 -9.11 -9.82 -16.34
CA ASP A 580 -9.62 -8.56 -15.84
C ASP A 580 -9.45 -7.48 -16.92
N PRO A 581 -10.43 -6.56 -17.08
CA PRO A 581 -10.28 -5.43 -18.00
C PRO A 581 -9.03 -4.59 -17.66
N LEU A 582 -8.36 -4.08 -18.70
CA LEU A 582 -7.12 -3.29 -18.55
C LEU A 582 -7.38 -1.86 -18.08
N ASP A 583 -8.61 -1.38 -18.22
CA ASP A 583 -9.09 -0.08 -17.78
C ASP A 583 -9.65 -0.10 -16.36
N TRP A 584 -9.90 -1.27 -15.77
CA TRP A 584 -10.36 -1.42 -14.39
C TRP A 584 -9.17 -1.54 -13.43
N GLY A 585 -9.17 -0.80 -12.32
CA GLY A 585 -8.00 -0.76 -11.42
C GLY A 585 -6.78 -0.09 -12.05
N ALA A 586 -6.97 0.65 -13.15
CA ALA A 586 -5.90 1.36 -13.86
C ALA A 586 -5.67 2.75 -13.24
N ASN A 587 -4.47 3.27 -13.41
CA ASN A 587 -4.21 4.69 -13.19
C ASN A 587 -4.82 5.50 -14.34
N ALA A 588 -5.36 6.69 -14.04
CA ALA A 588 -5.83 7.65 -15.03
C ALA A 588 -4.93 8.90 -15.03
N ILE A 589 -4.45 9.29 -16.20
CA ILE A 589 -3.51 10.40 -16.40
C ILE A 589 -4.24 11.61 -16.97
N TYR A 590 -4.09 12.75 -16.31
CA TYR A 590 -4.70 14.03 -16.69
C TYR A 590 -3.66 15.12 -16.84
N ASP A 591 -3.80 15.94 -17.88
CA ASP A 591 -3.09 17.22 -17.98
C ASP A 591 -3.91 18.33 -17.30
N ILE A 592 -3.23 19.31 -16.71
CA ILE A 592 -3.86 20.48 -16.10
C ILE A 592 -3.78 21.65 -17.08
N VAL A 593 -4.86 21.92 -17.79
CA VAL A 593 -4.94 22.97 -18.82
C VAL A 593 -5.91 24.05 -18.35
N GLU A 594 -5.39 25.27 -18.13
CA GLU A 594 -6.18 26.41 -17.63
C GLU A 594 -6.99 26.11 -16.35
N GLY A 595 -6.41 25.29 -15.46
CA GLY A 595 -7.05 24.87 -14.20
C GLY A 595 -8.07 23.74 -14.33
N LYS A 596 -8.15 23.08 -15.49
CA LYS A 596 -9.04 21.94 -15.73
C LYS A 596 -8.27 20.65 -15.92
N LEU A 597 -8.87 19.54 -15.50
CA LEU A 597 -8.35 18.19 -15.69
C LEU A 597 -8.76 17.67 -17.07
N GLU A 598 -7.80 17.55 -17.98
CA GLU A 598 -8.02 16.95 -19.30
C GLU A 598 -7.49 15.51 -19.31
N TYR A 599 -8.40 14.54 -19.42
CA TYR A 599 -8.05 13.12 -19.55
C TYR A 599 -7.15 12.87 -20.77
N ARG A 600 -6.12 12.02 -20.59
CA ARG A 600 -5.18 11.64 -21.65
C ARG A 600 -5.13 10.15 -21.90
N SER A 601 -4.93 9.34 -20.86
CA SER A 601 -4.80 7.89 -20.98
C SER A 601 -5.02 7.17 -19.65
N HIS A 602 -5.19 5.85 -19.74
CA HIS A 602 -5.06 4.94 -18.61
C HIS A 602 -3.74 4.15 -18.69
N TYR A 603 -3.23 3.75 -17.54
CA TYR A 603 -2.12 2.83 -17.41
C TYR A 603 -2.41 1.79 -16.33
N LYS A 604 -2.29 0.50 -16.68
CA LYS A 604 -2.32 -0.62 -15.74
C LYS A 604 -1.05 -1.44 -15.92
N LEU A 605 -0.57 -2.03 -14.82
CA LEU A 605 0.60 -2.88 -14.86
C LEU A 605 0.39 -4.03 -15.86
N PRO A 606 1.36 -4.34 -16.75
CA PRO A 606 1.13 -5.30 -17.84
C PRO A 606 1.30 -6.78 -17.43
N ALA A 607 1.59 -7.06 -16.17
CA ALA A 607 1.77 -8.40 -15.63
C ALA A 607 0.48 -9.01 -15.09
N PRO A 608 -0.03 -10.09 -15.71
CA PRO A 608 -1.15 -10.81 -15.13
C PRO A 608 -0.70 -11.59 -13.89
N GLN A 609 -1.47 -11.47 -12.83
CA GLN A 609 -1.26 -12.13 -11.55
C GLN A 609 -2.24 -13.29 -11.33
N SER A 610 -1.92 -14.15 -10.36
CA SER A 610 -2.74 -15.25 -9.89
C SER A 610 -3.84 -14.80 -8.90
N GLU A 611 -4.73 -15.72 -8.51
CA GLU A 611 -5.77 -15.43 -7.50
C GLU A 611 -5.19 -15.31 -6.07
N GLN A 612 -3.95 -15.79 -5.84
CA GLN A 612 -3.25 -15.68 -4.55
C GLN A 612 -2.60 -14.30 -4.33
N GLU A 613 -2.63 -13.44 -5.34
CA GLU A 613 -1.97 -12.14 -5.35
C GLU A 613 -3.00 -11.02 -5.26
N ASN A 614 -3.14 -10.41 -4.08
CA ASN A 614 -3.90 -9.17 -3.97
C ASN A 614 -3.20 -8.09 -4.80
N CYS A 615 -3.92 -7.45 -5.72
CA CYS A 615 -3.31 -6.54 -6.67
C CYS A 615 -4.12 -5.29 -6.86
N VAL A 616 -3.54 -4.16 -6.46
CA VAL A 616 -4.13 -2.85 -6.64
C VAL A 616 -3.04 -1.80 -6.77
N ALA A 617 -3.34 -0.71 -7.47
CA ALA A 617 -2.47 0.46 -7.54
C ALA A 617 -2.41 1.16 -6.18
N HIS A 618 -1.21 1.46 -5.71
CA HIS A 618 -0.99 2.16 -4.46
C HIS A 618 0.04 3.29 -4.62
N ASN A 619 0.51 3.83 -3.51
CA ASN A 619 1.26 5.08 -3.45
C ASN A 619 2.63 5.03 -4.14
N GLY A 620 3.03 6.20 -4.64
CA GLY A 620 4.25 6.36 -5.42
C GLY A 620 4.81 7.78 -5.35
N SER A 621 5.92 8.01 -6.04
CA SER A 621 6.51 9.35 -6.20
C SER A 621 7.18 9.54 -7.55
N ILE A 622 7.52 10.78 -7.89
CA ILE A 622 8.24 11.07 -9.12
C ILE A 622 9.74 10.82 -8.93
N VAL A 623 10.33 10.10 -9.88
CA VAL A 623 11.77 10.02 -10.07
C VAL A 623 12.22 11.30 -10.80
N PRO A 624 13.07 12.15 -10.19
CA PRO A 624 13.36 13.51 -10.67
C PRO A 624 14.38 13.53 -11.84
N VAL A 625 14.13 12.80 -12.93
CA VAL A 625 14.94 12.93 -14.14
C VAL A 625 14.59 14.26 -14.83
N PRO A 626 15.57 15.14 -15.11
CA PRO A 626 15.28 16.45 -15.69
C PRO A 626 14.61 16.34 -17.06
N GLY A 627 13.50 17.07 -17.25
CA GLY A 627 12.74 17.08 -18.50
C GLY A 627 11.93 15.82 -18.79
N ARG A 628 11.73 14.96 -17.77
CA ARG A 628 11.01 13.70 -17.88
C ARG A 628 10.03 13.57 -16.72
N ASP A 629 8.89 12.95 -16.98
CA ASP A 629 7.89 12.63 -15.96
C ASP A 629 7.91 11.11 -15.74
N ILE A 630 8.57 10.66 -14.68
CA ILE A 630 8.72 9.23 -14.37
C ILE A 630 8.13 8.98 -12.98
N PHE A 631 7.12 8.12 -12.91
CA PHE A 631 6.44 7.76 -11.67
C PHE A 631 6.90 6.37 -11.23
N VAL A 632 7.50 6.28 -10.04
CA VAL A 632 7.68 5.00 -9.36
C VAL A 632 6.47 4.75 -8.48
N GLN A 633 5.83 3.61 -8.66
CA GLN A 633 4.57 3.29 -8.02
C GLN A 633 4.62 1.91 -7.38
N ALA A 634 4.07 1.81 -6.17
CA ALA A 634 3.74 0.54 -5.59
C ALA A 634 2.43 0.00 -6.18
N TRP A 635 2.46 -1.24 -6.60
CA TRP A 635 1.32 -2.11 -6.66
C TRP A 635 1.48 -3.07 -5.48
N TYR A 636 0.39 -3.62 -4.94
CA TYR A 636 0.47 -4.58 -3.83
C TYR A 636 1.30 -5.83 -4.21
N GLN A 637 0.71 -7.02 -4.34
CA GLN A 637 1.51 -8.17 -4.77
C GLN A 637 1.96 -8.06 -6.23
N GLY A 638 1.57 -7.01 -6.98
CA GLY A 638 2.09 -6.65 -8.30
C GLY A 638 3.45 -5.95 -8.34
N GLY A 639 4.04 -5.69 -7.16
CA GLY A 639 5.41 -5.21 -7.08
C GLY A 639 5.56 -3.70 -7.26
N ILE A 640 6.75 -3.26 -7.65
CA ILE A 640 7.05 -1.87 -8.00
C ILE A 640 7.08 -1.74 -9.52
N SER A 641 6.39 -0.74 -10.06
CA SER A 641 6.45 -0.39 -11.47
C SER A 641 6.92 1.06 -11.65
N LEU A 642 7.83 1.29 -12.60
CA LEU A 642 8.24 2.63 -13.01
C LEU A 642 7.66 2.93 -14.38
N MET A 643 6.81 3.94 -14.43
CA MET A 643 6.14 4.40 -15.64
C MET A 643 6.71 5.76 -16.08
N ASP A 644 7.20 5.85 -17.31
CA ASP A 644 7.46 7.12 -17.98
C ASP A 644 6.17 7.61 -18.64
N PHE A 645 5.67 8.75 -18.18
CA PHE A 645 4.46 9.42 -18.67
C PHE A 645 4.78 10.85 -19.15
N THR A 646 6.03 11.07 -19.59
CA THR A 646 6.43 12.33 -20.22
C THR A 646 5.49 12.67 -21.39
N ASP A 647 5.07 11.67 -22.16
CA ASP A 647 3.90 11.74 -23.03
C ASP A 647 2.69 11.18 -22.27
N SER A 648 1.81 12.06 -21.79
CA SER A 648 0.61 11.69 -21.02
C SER A 648 -0.36 10.79 -21.80
N ALA A 649 -0.27 10.77 -23.13
CA ALA A 649 -1.14 9.94 -23.97
C ALA A 649 -0.58 8.52 -24.19
N ASN A 650 0.72 8.30 -23.97
CA ASN A 650 1.39 7.04 -24.25
C ASN A 650 2.38 6.67 -23.11
N PRO A 651 1.88 6.37 -21.90
CA PRO A 651 2.72 5.94 -20.80
C PRO A 651 3.41 4.60 -21.10
N VAL A 652 4.65 4.43 -20.64
CA VAL A 652 5.46 3.22 -20.87
C VAL A 652 6.12 2.74 -19.58
N GLU A 653 5.99 1.45 -19.26
CA GLU A 653 6.77 0.81 -18.19
C GLU A 653 8.24 0.72 -18.60
N ILE A 654 9.14 1.26 -17.76
CA ILE A 654 10.58 1.32 -18.06
C ILE A 654 11.44 0.49 -17.10
N ALA A 655 10.90 0.14 -15.92
CA ALA A 655 11.57 -0.69 -14.93
C ALA A 655 10.53 -1.29 -13.98
N TYR A 656 10.83 -2.44 -13.39
CA TYR A 656 9.96 -3.08 -12.40
C TYR A 656 10.74 -4.00 -11.46
N PHE A 657 10.13 -4.30 -10.33
CA PHE A 657 10.51 -5.38 -9.44
C PHE A 657 9.25 -6.05 -8.92
N ASP A 658 9.17 -7.37 -8.98
CA ASP A 658 8.02 -8.13 -8.50
C ASP A 658 8.43 -9.44 -7.83
N ARG A 659 7.57 -9.93 -6.92
CA ARG A 659 7.73 -11.22 -6.24
C ARG A 659 6.45 -12.02 -6.39
N GLY A 660 6.58 -13.33 -6.51
CA GLY A 660 5.44 -14.23 -6.42
C GLY A 660 4.70 -14.10 -5.08
N PRO A 661 3.52 -14.74 -4.99
CA PRO A 661 2.63 -14.59 -3.85
C PRO A 661 3.30 -14.97 -2.53
N ILE A 662 2.80 -14.42 -1.42
CA ILE A 662 3.31 -14.76 -0.09
C ILE A 662 3.16 -16.27 0.21
N ASP A 663 2.06 -16.88 -0.24
CA ASP A 663 1.71 -18.28 -0.04
C ASP A 663 1.11 -18.87 -1.33
N ASP A 664 1.29 -20.17 -1.58
CA ASP A 664 0.81 -20.84 -2.80
C ASP A 664 -0.63 -21.34 -2.71
N GLU A 665 -1.22 -21.36 -1.51
CA GLU A 665 -2.57 -21.87 -1.26
C GLU A 665 -3.53 -20.77 -0.80
N GLU A 666 -3.06 -19.85 0.05
CA GLU A 666 -3.89 -18.83 0.69
C GLU A 666 -3.61 -17.42 0.15
N ILE A 667 -4.67 -16.61 -0.04
CA ILE A 667 -4.48 -15.18 -0.29
C ILE A 667 -4.06 -14.50 1.01
N VAL A 668 -2.86 -13.92 0.99
CA VAL A 668 -2.30 -13.19 2.12
C VAL A 668 -2.05 -11.77 1.68
N LEU A 669 -2.55 -10.80 2.45
CA LEU A 669 -2.28 -9.39 2.18
C LEU A 669 -0.77 -9.14 2.22
N GLY A 670 -0.20 -8.77 1.08
CA GLY A 670 1.23 -8.58 0.93
C GLY A 670 1.56 -7.60 -0.19
N GLY A 671 2.84 -7.51 -0.50
CA GLY A 671 3.33 -6.63 -1.54
C GLY A 671 3.54 -5.18 -1.09
N TYR A 672 3.80 -4.26 -2.01
CA TYR A 672 4.25 -2.92 -1.63
C TYR A 672 3.07 -2.00 -1.32
N TRP A 673 3.07 -1.44 -0.11
CA TRP A 673 2.20 -0.33 0.26
C TRP A 673 2.62 0.96 -0.44
N SER A 674 3.91 1.28 -0.43
CA SER A 674 4.41 2.50 -1.09
C SER A 674 5.77 2.28 -1.71
N ALA A 675 6.08 3.05 -2.76
CA ALA A 675 7.40 3.07 -3.39
C ALA A 675 7.84 4.52 -3.65
N TYR A 676 8.86 4.97 -2.92
CA TYR A 676 9.27 6.37 -2.95
C TYR A 676 10.73 6.57 -3.35
N TRP A 677 10.98 7.57 -4.21
CA TRP A 677 12.31 8.03 -4.55
C TRP A 677 12.84 8.98 -3.48
N TYR A 678 14.02 8.70 -2.95
CA TYR A 678 14.72 9.60 -2.04
C TYR A 678 16.24 9.47 -2.21
N ASN A 679 16.94 10.59 -2.42
CA ASN A 679 18.41 10.67 -2.49
C ASN A 679 19.09 9.61 -3.39
N GLY A 680 18.54 9.36 -4.59
CA GLY A 680 19.14 8.44 -5.56
C GLY A 680 18.75 6.98 -5.40
N LYS A 681 17.86 6.66 -4.45
CA LYS A 681 17.35 5.31 -4.20
C LYS A 681 15.83 5.30 -4.26
N ILE A 682 15.27 4.11 -4.46
CA ILE A 682 13.85 3.83 -4.33
C ILE A 682 13.65 2.97 -3.09
N TYR A 683 12.77 3.39 -2.19
CA TYR A 683 12.42 2.70 -0.96
C TYR A 683 11.00 2.16 -1.10
N GLY A 684 10.85 0.83 -1.03
CA GLY A 684 9.55 0.17 -1.02
C GLY A 684 9.17 -0.30 0.38
N THR A 685 8.01 0.10 0.90
CA THR A 685 7.42 -0.55 2.08
C THR A 685 6.57 -1.72 1.67
N GLU A 686 6.99 -2.92 2.07
CA GLU A 686 6.24 -4.14 1.85
C GLU A 686 5.38 -4.43 3.10
N ILE A 687 4.09 -4.67 2.88
CA ILE A 687 3.05 -4.85 3.90
C ILE A 687 3.40 -5.92 4.93
N ALA A 688 3.94 -7.06 4.48
CA ALA A 688 4.26 -8.26 5.24
C ALA A 688 5.76 -8.43 5.53
N ARG A 689 6.63 -8.11 4.58
CA ARG A 689 8.04 -8.52 4.50
C ARG A 689 9.05 -7.49 5.00
N GLY A 690 8.67 -6.20 5.12
CA GLY A 690 9.55 -5.13 5.62
C GLY A 690 9.84 -4.04 4.59
N ILE A 691 11.11 -3.64 4.45
CA ILE A 691 11.54 -2.53 3.58
C ILE A 691 12.55 -3.07 2.56
N ASP A 692 12.35 -2.73 1.29
CA ASP A 692 13.31 -2.98 0.23
C ASP A 692 13.90 -1.67 -0.30
N VAL A 693 15.16 -1.70 -0.69
CA VAL A 693 15.88 -0.57 -1.27
C VAL A 693 16.39 -0.95 -2.66
N PHE A 694 16.16 -0.07 -3.63
CA PHE A 694 16.56 -0.28 -5.01
C PHE A 694 17.36 0.91 -5.56
N SER A 695 18.23 0.61 -6.52
CA SER A 695 18.83 1.59 -7.42
C SER A 695 18.26 1.46 -8.82
N LEU A 696 18.06 2.59 -9.48
CA LEU A 696 17.71 2.64 -10.89
C LEU A 696 18.97 2.43 -11.75
N LEU A 697 18.90 1.53 -12.73
CA LEU A 697 20.02 1.22 -13.62
C LEU A 697 19.87 1.93 -14.99
N PRO A 698 20.99 2.31 -15.62
CA PRO A 698 20.97 2.71 -17.03
C PRO A 698 20.43 1.58 -17.91
N SER A 699 19.63 1.92 -18.92
CA SER A 699 18.92 0.97 -19.79
C SER A 699 18.71 1.55 -21.19
N GLN A 700 17.96 0.85 -22.04
CA GLN A 700 17.48 1.45 -23.30
C GLN A 700 16.55 2.66 -23.09
N TYR A 701 15.94 2.79 -21.91
CA TYR A 701 15.01 3.86 -21.57
C TYR A 701 15.68 5.05 -20.88
N LEU A 702 16.74 4.82 -20.12
CA LEU A 702 17.44 5.89 -19.39
C LEU A 702 18.95 5.77 -19.53
N THR A 703 19.62 6.85 -19.91
CA THR A 703 21.08 6.86 -19.95
C THR A 703 21.68 6.98 -18.54
N ALA A 704 22.97 6.71 -18.42
CA ALA A 704 23.70 6.91 -17.17
C ALA A 704 23.69 8.38 -16.71
N ASN A 705 23.62 9.35 -17.64
CA ASN A 705 23.51 10.76 -17.28
C ASN A 705 22.12 11.09 -16.76
N GLU A 706 21.04 10.51 -17.31
CA GLU A 706 19.68 10.71 -16.80
C GLU A 706 19.51 10.14 -15.39
N VAL A 707 19.99 8.92 -15.14
CA VAL A 707 20.00 8.32 -13.79
C VAL A 707 20.85 9.16 -12.84
N GLY A 708 22.05 9.58 -13.27
CA GLY A 708 22.93 10.42 -12.47
C GLY A 708 22.36 11.82 -12.19
N ALA A 709 21.58 12.38 -13.12
CA ALA A 709 20.93 13.67 -12.94
C ALA A 709 19.77 13.60 -11.93
N ALA A 710 19.01 12.50 -11.92
CA ALA A 710 18.00 12.27 -10.89
C ALA A 710 18.60 12.16 -9.49
N ALA A 711 19.76 11.52 -9.36
CA ALA A 711 20.44 11.36 -8.07
C ALA A 711 21.00 12.67 -7.48
N VAL A 712 21.19 13.71 -8.29
CA VAL A 712 21.67 15.03 -7.84
C VAL A 712 20.57 16.09 -7.77
N ALA A 713 19.32 15.70 -8.01
CA ALA A 713 18.18 16.59 -7.86
C ALA A 713 18.07 17.10 -6.42
N ASP A 714 17.82 18.39 -6.26
CA ASP A 714 17.60 19.03 -4.96
C ASP A 714 16.12 18.95 -4.61
N GLN A 715 15.81 18.13 -3.61
CA GLN A 715 14.48 17.98 -3.01
C GLN A 715 14.44 18.54 -1.58
N ASN A 716 15.38 19.43 -1.21
CA ASN A 716 15.52 20.04 0.11
C ASN A 716 15.72 19.05 1.28
N GLY A 717 16.00 17.77 0.99
CA GLY A 717 16.18 16.73 2.00
C GLY A 717 14.94 16.45 2.85
N LEU A 718 13.73 16.72 2.33
CA LEU A 718 12.47 16.39 2.99
C LEU A 718 11.56 15.68 1.98
N PHE A 719 10.98 14.57 2.41
CA PHE A 719 9.93 13.89 1.66
C PHE A 719 8.82 13.48 2.62
N ASN A 720 7.61 13.95 2.38
CA ASN A 720 6.41 13.47 3.03
C ASN A 720 5.48 12.88 1.97
N PRO A 721 4.81 11.75 2.27
CA PRO A 721 3.67 11.28 1.49
C PRO A 721 2.68 12.41 1.22
N GLN A 722 2.11 12.42 0.01
CA GLN A 722 1.12 13.41 -0.43
C GLN A 722 1.57 14.89 -0.32
N GLN A 723 2.88 15.17 -0.22
CA GLN A 723 3.46 16.51 -0.27
C GLN A 723 4.51 16.60 -1.38
N GLN A 724 4.27 17.45 -2.38
CA GLN A 724 5.17 17.62 -3.51
C GLN A 724 5.64 19.06 -3.65
N PHE A 725 6.90 19.20 -4.06
CA PHE A 725 7.58 20.47 -4.28
C PHE A 725 8.20 20.48 -5.68
N PRO A 726 8.37 21.65 -6.32
CA PRO A 726 9.14 21.74 -7.55
C PRO A 726 10.55 21.21 -7.33
N VAL A 727 10.98 20.30 -8.20
CA VAL A 727 12.34 19.78 -8.18
C VAL A 727 13.29 20.78 -8.84
N GLN A 728 14.48 20.96 -8.27
CA GLN A 728 15.55 21.75 -8.88
C GLN A 728 16.77 20.88 -9.19
N TRP A 729 17.50 21.21 -10.25
CA TRP A 729 18.74 20.52 -10.59
C TRP A 729 19.92 21.48 -10.48
N PRO A 730 21.04 21.06 -9.86
CA PRO A 730 22.22 21.90 -9.75
C PRO A 730 22.90 22.06 -11.11
N ALA A 731 23.63 23.16 -11.29
CA ALA A 731 24.41 23.45 -12.50
C ALA A 731 25.63 22.51 -12.64
N ARG A 732 25.37 21.25 -13.00
CA ARG A 732 26.37 20.19 -13.12
C ARG A 732 26.42 19.62 -14.53
N PRO A 733 27.61 19.24 -15.02
CA PRO A 733 27.74 18.64 -16.36
C PRO A 733 26.86 17.41 -16.58
N VAL A 734 26.59 16.60 -15.55
CA VAL A 734 25.71 15.43 -15.65
C VAL A 734 24.27 15.80 -16.03
N VAL A 735 23.74 16.91 -15.49
CA VAL A 735 22.39 17.41 -15.80
C VAL A 735 22.32 17.90 -17.25
N ALA A 736 23.32 18.67 -17.69
CA ALA A 736 23.41 19.11 -19.09
C ALA A 736 23.55 17.92 -20.05
N ARG A 737 24.32 16.88 -19.68
CA ARG A 737 24.41 15.65 -20.48
C ARG A 737 23.09 14.88 -20.53
N ALA A 738 22.29 14.87 -19.46
CA ALA A 738 20.98 14.24 -19.46
C ALA A 738 20.05 14.88 -20.52
N TYR A 739 19.97 16.21 -20.57
CA TYR A 739 19.22 16.89 -21.64
C TYR A 739 19.79 16.62 -23.03
N LEU A 740 21.13 16.60 -23.17
CA LEU A 740 21.77 16.29 -24.44
C LEU A 740 21.42 14.88 -24.93
N ASP A 741 21.50 13.88 -24.05
CA ASP A 741 21.16 12.49 -24.36
C ASP A 741 19.70 12.35 -24.83
N GLN A 742 18.77 13.08 -24.19
CA GLN A 742 17.37 13.13 -24.62
C GLN A 742 17.20 13.77 -26.00
N LEU A 743 17.85 14.92 -26.24
CA LEU A 743 17.79 15.63 -27.52
C LEU A 743 18.44 14.85 -28.67
N GLN A 744 19.49 14.06 -28.39
CA GLN A 744 20.07 13.15 -29.37
C GLN A 744 19.09 12.02 -29.72
N ARG A 745 18.41 11.46 -28.70
CA ARG A 745 17.44 10.38 -28.90
C ARG A 745 16.23 10.81 -29.73
N SER A 746 15.76 12.04 -29.53
CA SER A 746 14.70 12.64 -30.35
C SER A 746 15.19 13.19 -31.69
N GLN A 747 16.50 13.07 -32.00
CA GLN A 747 17.14 13.62 -33.20
C GLN A 747 16.98 15.15 -33.34
N SER A 748 16.79 15.83 -32.23
CA SER A 748 16.58 17.28 -32.13
C SER A 748 17.89 18.08 -32.16
N VAL A 749 19.04 17.42 -31.99
CA VAL A 749 20.39 18.00 -32.10
C VAL A 749 21.27 17.14 -33.01
N PRO A 750 22.01 17.73 -33.98
CA PRO A 750 22.91 16.96 -34.85
C PRO A 750 24.06 16.29 -34.08
N ASP A 751 24.45 15.07 -34.47
CA ASP A 751 25.52 14.30 -33.83
C ASP A 751 26.85 15.08 -33.69
N THR A 752 27.17 15.93 -34.66
CA THR A 752 28.38 16.79 -34.61
C THR A 752 28.31 17.80 -33.48
N MET A 753 27.16 18.44 -33.28
CA MET A 753 26.95 19.40 -32.21
C MET A 753 26.93 18.71 -30.86
N ALA A 754 26.28 17.54 -30.77
CA ALA A 754 26.27 16.76 -29.55
C ALA A 754 27.68 16.30 -29.13
N SER A 755 28.52 15.90 -30.09
CA SER A 755 29.91 15.57 -29.83
C SER A 755 30.69 16.78 -29.30
N GLU A 756 30.51 17.97 -29.89
CA GLU A 756 31.17 19.20 -29.42
C GLU A 756 30.72 19.62 -28.00
N LEU A 757 29.44 19.44 -27.68
CA LEU A 757 28.86 19.68 -26.35
C LEU A 757 29.40 18.68 -25.33
N ALA A 758 29.45 17.39 -25.67
CA ALA A 758 29.96 16.34 -24.79
C ALA A 758 31.42 16.61 -24.39
N GLU A 759 32.28 16.96 -25.36
CA GLU A 759 33.68 17.33 -25.09
C GLU A 759 33.80 18.56 -24.18
N ALA A 760 32.98 19.59 -24.41
CA ALA A 760 32.99 20.80 -23.59
C ALA A 760 32.54 20.50 -22.16
N LEU A 761 31.52 19.65 -22.00
CA LEU A 761 31.02 19.20 -20.70
C LEU A 761 32.04 18.34 -19.95
N GLU A 762 32.75 17.42 -20.62
CA GLU A 762 33.86 16.68 -20.02
C GLU A 762 34.99 17.58 -19.53
N ALA A 763 35.41 18.57 -20.34
CA ALA A 763 36.40 19.54 -19.91
C ALA A 763 35.91 20.36 -18.69
N SER A 764 34.64 20.76 -18.68
CA SER A 764 34.03 21.50 -17.58
C SER A 764 33.98 20.69 -16.28
N GLU A 765 33.66 19.40 -16.35
CA GLU A 765 33.59 18.50 -15.22
C GLU A 765 34.95 18.32 -14.54
N SER A 766 36.00 18.11 -15.35
CA SER A 766 37.37 17.98 -14.82
C SER A 766 37.82 19.26 -14.08
N LEU A 767 37.40 20.43 -14.56
CA LEU A 767 37.71 21.72 -13.93
C LEU A 767 36.92 21.91 -12.62
N LEU A 768 35.62 21.62 -12.61
CA LEU A 768 34.77 21.72 -11.42
C LEU A 768 35.25 20.79 -10.30
N GLN A 769 35.60 19.54 -10.63
CA GLN A 769 36.17 18.59 -9.66
C GLN A 769 37.48 19.11 -9.03
N LYS A 770 38.30 19.81 -9.81
CA LYS A 770 39.55 20.45 -9.35
C LYS A 770 39.33 21.84 -8.71
N ARG A 771 38.09 22.33 -8.67
CA ARG A 771 37.73 23.71 -8.28
C ARG A 771 38.54 24.76 -9.06
N ALA A 772 38.81 24.48 -10.33
CA ALA A 772 39.60 25.31 -11.23
C ALA A 772 38.69 26.14 -12.15
N LYS A 773 39.14 27.34 -12.51
CA LYS A 773 38.46 28.26 -13.42
C LYS A 773 39.19 28.32 -14.76
N ASP A 774 38.45 28.30 -15.87
CA ASP A 774 39.00 28.52 -17.21
C ASP A 774 37.97 29.25 -18.09
N SER A 775 38.23 30.54 -18.33
CA SER A 775 37.34 31.40 -19.12
C SER A 775 37.19 30.95 -20.58
N ARG A 776 38.12 30.16 -21.12
CA ARG A 776 38.00 29.62 -22.49
C ARG A 776 36.99 28.49 -22.55
N VAL A 777 37.00 27.59 -21.56
CA VAL A 777 35.98 26.52 -21.46
C VAL A 777 34.61 27.15 -21.20
N ALA A 778 34.53 28.11 -20.26
CA ALA A 778 33.30 28.86 -20.03
C ALA A 778 32.79 29.58 -21.30
N GLY A 779 33.70 30.20 -22.07
CA GLY A 779 33.35 30.84 -23.35
C GLY A 779 32.85 29.84 -24.40
N ARG A 780 33.45 28.64 -24.48
CA ARG A 780 33.01 27.56 -25.37
C ARG A 780 31.61 27.07 -25.01
N LEU A 781 31.31 26.89 -23.73
CA LEU A 781 29.97 26.48 -23.28
C LEU A 781 28.89 27.50 -23.67
N VAL A 782 29.11 28.79 -23.43
CA VAL A 782 28.17 29.86 -23.83
C VAL A 782 28.00 29.93 -25.35
N MET A 783 29.08 29.76 -26.11
CA MET A 783 29.00 29.70 -27.58
C MET A 783 28.12 28.52 -28.03
N LEU A 784 28.34 27.32 -27.49
CA LEU A 784 27.55 26.14 -27.85
C LEU A 784 26.09 26.27 -27.42
N ALA A 785 25.82 26.87 -26.25
CA ALA A 785 24.48 27.15 -25.76
C ALA A 785 23.67 28.03 -26.73
N SER A 786 24.33 29.02 -27.36
CA SER A 786 23.71 29.88 -28.39
C SER A 786 23.49 29.20 -29.75
N LEU A 787 24.22 28.12 -30.03
CA LEU A 787 24.09 27.34 -31.26
C LEU A 787 23.02 26.25 -31.14
N ALA A 788 22.81 25.72 -29.93
CA ALA A 788 21.79 24.71 -29.65
C ALA A 788 20.35 25.27 -29.77
N SER A 789 20.16 26.57 -29.59
CA SER A 789 18.86 27.25 -29.55
C SER A 789 18.16 27.44 -30.91
N VAL A 790 18.44 26.62 -31.94
CA VAL A 790 17.91 26.82 -33.30
C VAL A 790 16.74 25.87 -33.59
N ASN A 791 15.55 26.47 -33.76
CA ASN A 791 14.27 25.95 -34.29
C ASN A 791 14.02 24.43 -34.19
N ASN A 792 13.30 24.02 -33.14
CA ASN A 792 12.49 22.80 -33.13
C ASN A 792 11.02 23.17 -33.33
N ASP A 793 10.32 22.43 -34.19
CA ASP A 793 8.85 22.50 -34.32
C ASP A 793 8.15 21.66 -33.23
N ASP A 794 8.92 20.94 -32.40
CA ASP A 794 8.47 20.13 -31.27
C ASP A 794 8.66 20.92 -29.95
N GLU A 795 7.55 21.19 -29.26
CA GLU A 795 7.48 21.97 -28.02
C GLU A 795 8.30 21.33 -26.87
N GLU A 796 8.30 20.00 -26.77
CA GLU A 796 9.05 19.27 -25.75
C GLU A 796 10.56 19.35 -26.01
N ALA A 797 10.95 19.20 -27.27
CA ALA A 797 12.35 19.38 -27.67
C ALA A 797 12.81 20.83 -27.45
N GLU A 798 11.94 21.82 -27.70
CA GLU A 798 12.25 23.23 -27.44
C GLU A 798 12.44 23.51 -25.93
N LYS A 799 11.57 22.96 -25.07
CA LYS A 799 11.70 23.06 -23.61
C LYS A 799 13.02 22.47 -23.12
N LYS A 800 13.40 21.28 -23.61
CA LYS A 800 14.68 20.62 -23.27
C LYS A 800 15.89 21.39 -23.78
N THR A 801 15.82 21.96 -24.98
CA THR A 801 16.89 22.82 -25.52
C THR A 801 17.09 24.08 -24.66
N ARG A 802 16.00 24.74 -24.23
CA ARG A 802 16.11 25.89 -23.31
C ARG A 802 16.77 25.50 -21.99
N ALA A 803 16.34 24.40 -21.38
CA ALA A 803 16.91 23.92 -20.13
C ALA A 803 18.39 23.50 -20.26
N LEU A 804 18.77 22.91 -21.40
CA LEU A 804 20.17 22.64 -21.73
C LEU A 804 20.98 23.94 -21.83
N THR A 805 20.48 24.93 -22.56
CA THR A 805 21.13 26.25 -22.70
C THR A 805 21.35 26.92 -21.35
N GLU A 806 20.33 26.95 -20.49
CA GLU A 806 20.44 27.49 -19.12
C GLU A 806 21.48 26.74 -18.29
N SER A 807 21.46 25.40 -18.34
CA SER A 807 22.44 24.57 -17.64
C SER A 807 23.88 24.86 -18.09
N LEU A 808 24.11 25.04 -19.40
CA LEU A 808 25.43 25.36 -19.96
C LEU A 808 25.92 26.75 -19.55
N GLU A 809 25.03 27.75 -19.54
CA GLU A 809 25.34 29.10 -19.08
C GLU A 809 25.72 29.11 -17.60
N ASP A 810 25.03 28.32 -16.79
CA ASP A 810 25.25 28.25 -15.35
C ASP A 810 26.57 27.58 -15.00
N ILE A 811 26.88 26.46 -15.65
CA ILE A 811 28.20 25.82 -15.56
C ILE A 811 29.30 26.81 -16.00
N ALA A 812 29.06 27.57 -17.06
CA ALA A 812 30.01 28.58 -17.53
C ALA A 812 30.19 29.73 -16.51
N ARG A 813 29.15 30.11 -15.76
CA ARG A 813 29.24 31.10 -14.67
C ARG A 813 30.13 30.60 -13.53
N GLU A 814 30.02 29.35 -13.13
CA GLU A 814 30.87 28.76 -12.08
C GLU A 814 32.37 28.68 -12.49
N LEU A 815 32.64 28.49 -13.78
CA LEU A 815 33.99 28.37 -14.33
C LEU A 815 34.69 29.72 -14.61
N ARG A 816 33.99 30.85 -14.46
CA ARG A 816 34.55 32.21 -14.55
C ARG A 816 35.07 32.68 -13.19
#